data_AF-A0A9E6B6I6-F1
#
_entry.id   AF-A0A9E6B6I6-F1
#
_cell.length_a   1.000
_cell.length_b   1.000
_cell.length_c   1.000
_cell.angle_alpha   90.00
_cell.angle_beta   90.00
_cell.angle_gamma   90.00
#
_symmetry.space_group_name_H-M   'P 1'
#
loop_
_entity.id
_entity.type
_entity.pdbx_description
1 polymer ?
#
loop_
_entity_poly.entity_id
_entity_poly.type
_entity_poly.pdbx_seq_one_letter_code
_entity_poly.pdbx_strand_id
1 'polypeptide(L)'
;MTLTERIVEEARRLGADQVGIAPVERFAGAPLRMSPQGLMPGARSVVVMGLHHTDASVELGAEPRPQPEGAYLVQWRVMNPKLDDLSFRLARFLEAQGVRALPIVSSNIWRYTGYKDFKLDFAPDLAHRYAAVAAGLGEIGWNGLFMTADYGPRQRVVSVITDAELAPTPMYDGPPLCDKCMECVRNCPTDAFRKEVRGINEIEIGGRTFRFPDTNKWRCAWAENFGLDLAHEIPEVVNEEVLLTYLEKYGTAGGEEGSCLKFCMTPARRVYDADYCRAPRRKKEPSALSGAELVEGIRAIAEAGGVDALAVGTAGTVEAATGQRPALHLPDAASVVVLGWRSPGAGATRNDANLPRRMDYTAWEVAHYLDVNGHSAICHTRMNDVQSARALGVPKPGYRYMTVLTSAQLPAAQVHAGPQEPPSADDLRAFCLERGADLVGFFSAERFSEFRRAVGDPAPRQAVRDANPGPGPFFPEVVTEGGRLLGPEDWLPGARSVIVLGMRFPDAALDTAKVTPAETIGPFAFAQFETLNLLGDVAFHVVRRLERSGWRATIANDLTGRASKVRSSRGLLPDMRANADAALLAGLAYVGVHGHPITPQHGVRQRFVAIVTDCPLPGDPLLRTQPACARCEHPCVSACPTCALNGHGRTVTLEGVDFDLGAVDGFACDWAKRYCLSGREGPAYMGLDVDVPVPESRTAQAVAEAVCDVDWGAQKRHLNVAEECLRVCPAHRIHREEKSDVR
;
A
#
# COMPACT_ATOMS: atom_id res chain seq x y z
N MET A 1 -26.90 1.47 17.45
CA MET A 1 -25.99 0.59 16.71
C MET A 1 -24.80 0.26 17.60
N THR A 2 -24.53 -1.02 17.82
CA THR A 2 -23.38 -1.50 18.60
C THR A 2 -22.06 -1.14 17.90
N LEU A 3 -20.93 -1.21 18.61
CA LEU A 3 -19.62 -0.97 17.99
C LEU A 3 -19.36 -1.98 16.86
N THR A 4 -19.74 -3.25 17.04
CA THR A 4 -19.63 -4.30 16.02
C THR A 4 -20.40 -3.94 14.75
N GLU A 5 -21.66 -3.54 14.86
CA GLU A 5 -22.48 -3.15 13.71
C GLU A 5 -21.86 -1.96 12.94
N ARG A 6 -21.35 -0.96 13.67
CA ARG A 6 -20.65 0.21 13.09
C ARG A 6 -19.39 -0.17 12.32
N ILE A 7 -18.60 -1.13 12.84
CA ILE A 7 -17.38 -1.62 12.19
C ILE A 7 -17.72 -2.36 10.89
N VAL A 8 -18.75 -3.22 10.91
CA VAL A 8 -19.18 -3.96 9.72
C VAL A 8 -19.71 -3.02 8.65
N GLU A 9 -20.51 -2.02 9.03
CA GLU A 9 -20.99 -0.99 8.11
C GLU A 9 -19.84 -0.17 7.53
N GLU A 10 -18.89 0.27 8.36
CA GLU A 10 -17.73 1.03 7.89
C GLU A 10 -16.86 0.21 6.92
N ALA A 11 -16.56 -1.05 7.24
CA ALA A 11 -15.80 -1.93 6.36
C ALA A 11 -16.47 -2.10 4.98
N ARG A 12 -17.80 -2.27 4.96
CA ARG A 12 -18.58 -2.32 3.71
C ARG A 12 -18.57 -0.98 2.98
N ARG A 13 -18.73 0.14 3.69
CA ARG A 13 -18.68 1.50 3.12
C ARG A 13 -17.32 1.80 2.47
N LEU A 14 -16.23 1.26 3.04
CA LEU A 14 -14.88 1.36 2.50
C LEU A 14 -14.65 0.44 1.28
N GLY A 15 -15.56 -0.51 1.02
CA GLY A 15 -15.56 -1.35 -0.18
C GLY A 15 -15.24 -2.83 0.06
N ALA A 16 -15.30 -3.34 1.30
CA ALA A 16 -15.13 -4.77 1.56
C ALA A 16 -16.34 -5.59 1.08
N ASP A 17 -16.10 -6.63 0.28
CA ASP A 17 -17.13 -7.56 -0.19
C ASP A 17 -17.56 -8.53 0.93
N GLN A 18 -16.63 -8.86 1.82
CA GLN A 18 -16.86 -9.73 2.97
C GLN A 18 -16.24 -9.14 4.22
N VAL A 19 -16.91 -9.33 5.36
CA VAL A 19 -16.44 -8.89 6.67
C VAL A 19 -16.74 -9.99 7.69
N GLY A 20 -15.73 -10.40 8.44
CA GLY A 20 -15.84 -11.37 9.52
C GLY A 20 -15.08 -10.93 10.76
N ILE A 21 -15.50 -11.39 11.93
CA ILE A 21 -14.89 -11.04 13.20
C ILE A 21 -14.53 -12.32 13.95
N ALA A 22 -13.25 -12.44 14.30
CA ALA A 22 -12.73 -13.54 15.09
C ALA A 22 -12.37 -13.05 16.51
N PRO A 23 -12.85 -13.74 17.56
CA PRO A 23 -12.34 -13.51 18.91
C PRO A 23 -10.98 -14.21 19.04
N VAL A 24 -10.08 -13.66 19.87
CA VAL A 24 -8.67 -14.11 19.90
C VAL A 24 -8.47 -15.55 20.39
N GLU A 25 -9.46 -16.11 21.08
CA GLU A 25 -9.49 -17.51 21.54
C GLU A 25 -9.42 -18.50 20.37
N ARG A 26 -9.90 -18.11 19.18
CA ARG A 26 -9.81 -18.95 17.97
C ARG A 26 -8.38 -19.06 17.41
N PHE A 27 -7.43 -18.32 17.97
CA PHE A 27 -6.01 -18.33 17.60
C PHE A 27 -5.13 -19.04 18.65
N ALA A 28 -5.70 -19.76 19.63
CA ALA A 28 -4.94 -20.37 20.72
C ALA A 28 -3.81 -21.33 20.24
N GLY A 29 -3.98 -21.98 19.10
CA GLY A 29 -2.96 -22.85 18.48
C GLY A 29 -1.96 -22.12 17.57
N ALA A 30 -2.09 -20.80 17.37
CA ALA A 30 -1.17 -20.05 16.53
C ALA A 30 0.19 -19.85 17.20
N PRO A 31 1.31 -19.89 16.46
CA PRO A 31 2.61 -19.50 17.00
C PRO A 31 2.53 -18.11 17.62
N LEU A 32 3.02 -17.95 18.86
CA LEU A 32 2.84 -16.71 19.62
C LEU A 32 3.28 -15.48 18.82
N ARG A 33 4.44 -15.52 18.14
CA ARG A 33 4.98 -14.41 17.33
C ARG A 33 4.16 -14.04 16.08
N MET A 34 3.21 -14.89 15.69
CA MET A 34 2.28 -14.65 14.57
C MET A 34 0.81 -14.60 15.01
N SER A 35 0.57 -14.62 16.32
CA SER A 35 -0.77 -14.55 16.90
C SER A 35 -1.19 -13.10 17.11
N PRO A 36 -2.50 -12.81 17.19
CA PRO A 36 -2.98 -11.46 17.50
C PRO A 36 -2.39 -10.88 18.78
N GLN A 37 -2.32 -11.67 19.87
CA GLN A 37 -1.73 -11.26 21.14
C GLN A 37 -0.20 -11.16 21.10
N GLY A 38 0.46 -11.85 20.18
CA GLY A 38 1.89 -11.65 19.92
C GLY A 38 2.18 -10.29 19.33
N LEU A 39 1.38 -9.89 18.34
CA LEU A 39 1.51 -8.61 17.65
C LEU A 39 1.02 -7.45 18.51
N MET A 40 -0.07 -7.64 19.24
CA MET A 40 -0.65 -6.64 20.13
C MET A 40 -1.14 -7.33 21.41
N PRO A 41 -0.39 -7.29 22.53
CA PRO A 41 -0.70 -8.05 23.75
C PRO A 41 -2.11 -7.84 24.33
N GLY A 42 -2.72 -6.67 24.10
CA GLY A 42 -4.08 -6.36 24.54
C GLY A 42 -5.20 -6.79 23.57
N ALA A 43 -4.88 -7.51 22.48
CA ALA A 43 -5.86 -7.89 21.47
C ALA A 43 -7.02 -8.72 22.05
N ARG A 44 -8.25 -8.41 21.62
CA ARG A 44 -9.49 -9.10 21.96
C ARG A 44 -10.23 -9.62 20.74
N SER A 45 -10.06 -8.97 19.58
CA SER A 45 -10.72 -9.38 18.35
C SER A 45 -9.84 -9.08 17.12
N VAL A 46 -10.12 -9.81 16.04
CA VAL A 46 -9.53 -9.59 14.71
C VAL A 46 -10.67 -9.39 13.73
N VAL A 47 -10.70 -8.23 13.06
CA VAL A 47 -11.63 -7.95 11.97
C VAL A 47 -10.97 -8.35 10.67
N VAL A 48 -11.62 -9.18 9.87
CA VAL A 48 -11.14 -9.63 8.56
C VAL A 48 -12.04 -9.07 7.47
N MET A 49 -11.42 -8.50 6.44
CA MET A 49 -12.10 -7.95 5.27
C MET A 49 -11.63 -8.67 4.01
N GLY A 50 -12.54 -8.94 3.08
CA GLY A 50 -12.26 -9.61 1.81
C GLY A 50 -12.64 -8.76 0.60
N LEU A 51 -11.83 -8.88 -0.46
CA LEU A 51 -12.13 -8.39 -1.81
C LEU A 51 -12.14 -9.57 -2.79
N HIS A 52 -13.20 -9.71 -3.56
CA HIS A 52 -13.36 -10.71 -4.61
C HIS A 52 -12.64 -10.26 -5.89
N HIS A 53 -11.95 -11.18 -6.57
CA HIS A 53 -11.39 -10.93 -7.89
C HIS A 53 -12.52 -10.81 -8.90
N THR A 54 -12.44 -9.93 -9.91
CA THR A 54 -13.34 -10.08 -11.06
C THR A 54 -13.09 -11.43 -11.70
N ASP A 55 -14.13 -12.25 -11.90
CA ASP A 55 -13.94 -13.65 -12.29
C ASP A 55 -13.21 -13.76 -13.62
N ALA A 56 -13.54 -12.87 -14.57
CA ALA A 56 -12.92 -12.84 -15.88
C ALA A 56 -11.39 -12.56 -15.80
N SER A 57 -10.92 -11.83 -14.79
CA SER A 57 -9.48 -11.59 -14.60
C SER A 57 -8.71 -12.87 -14.23
N VAL A 58 -9.37 -13.84 -13.58
CA VAL A 58 -8.81 -15.14 -13.19
C VAL A 58 -9.06 -16.19 -14.28
N GLU A 59 -10.27 -16.19 -14.85
CA GLU A 59 -10.67 -17.15 -15.90
C GLU A 59 -9.87 -16.94 -17.20
N LEU A 60 -9.62 -15.69 -17.57
CA LEU A 60 -8.96 -15.30 -18.83
C LEU A 60 -7.55 -14.69 -18.61
N GLY A 61 -7.14 -14.51 -17.35
CA GLY A 61 -5.77 -14.12 -16.99
C GLY A 61 -4.76 -15.17 -17.42
N ALA A 62 -3.50 -14.77 -17.58
CA ALA A 62 -2.36 -15.66 -17.81
C ALA A 62 -2.62 -16.89 -18.72
N GLU A 63 -3.05 -16.63 -19.95
CA GLU A 63 -3.14 -17.62 -21.04
C GLU A 63 -2.12 -17.30 -22.15
N PRO A 64 -1.57 -18.32 -22.85
CA PRO A 64 -1.86 -19.76 -22.73
C PRO A 64 -1.16 -20.47 -21.56
N ARG A 65 -0.37 -19.73 -20.76
CA ARG A 65 0.44 -20.25 -19.67
C ARG A 65 0.49 -19.22 -18.52
N PRO A 66 0.80 -19.62 -17.26
CA PRO A 66 0.69 -18.75 -16.07
C PRO A 66 1.53 -17.46 -16.08
N GLN A 67 2.40 -17.27 -17.08
CA GLN A 67 3.14 -16.03 -17.34
C GLN A 67 3.02 -15.65 -18.83
N PRO A 68 2.74 -14.37 -19.18
CA PRO A 68 2.56 -13.22 -18.28
C PRO A 68 1.16 -13.14 -17.65
N GLU A 69 1.01 -12.45 -16.53
CA GLU A 69 -0.23 -12.33 -15.73
C GLU A 69 -1.45 -11.80 -16.54
N GLY A 70 -1.24 -10.89 -17.49
CA GLY A 70 -2.34 -10.30 -18.27
C GLY A 70 -3.35 -9.56 -17.37
N ALA A 71 -4.65 -9.84 -17.55
CA ALA A 71 -5.71 -9.18 -16.77
C ALA A 71 -5.64 -9.51 -15.27
N TYR A 72 -4.97 -10.60 -14.87
CA TYR A 72 -4.76 -10.95 -13.47
C TYR A 72 -3.90 -9.93 -12.70
N LEU A 73 -3.21 -9.02 -13.40
CA LEU A 73 -2.48 -7.90 -12.81
C LEU A 73 -3.33 -7.04 -11.85
N VAL A 74 -4.67 -7.10 -11.95
CA VAL A 74 -5.59 -6.47 -10.99
C VAL A 74 -5.29 -6.87 -9.54
N GLN A 75 -4.80 -8.09 -9.29
CA GLN A 75 -4.45 -8.52 -7.93
C GLN A 75 -3.34 -7.63 -7.35
N TRP A 76 -2.26 -7.44 -8.11
CA TRP A 76 -1.11 -6.67 -7.67
C TRP A 76 -1.37 -5.17 -7.72
N ARG A 77 -1.93 -4.67 -8.83
CA ARG A 77 -2.12 -3.23 -9.09
C ARG A 77 -3.29 -2.63 -8.31
N VAL A 78 -4.30 -3.44 -7.99
CA VAL A 78 -5.55 -2.94 -7.39
C VAL A 78 -5.85 -3.62 -6.07
N MET A 79 -6.10 -4.93 -6.06
CA MET A 79 -6.70 -5.59 -4.90
C MET A 79 -5.81 -5.56 -3.65
N ASN A 80 -4.51 -5.85 -3.79
CA ASN A 80 -3.57 -5.77 -2.67
C ASN A 80 -3.50 -4.34 -2.10
N PRO A 81 -3.25 -3.29 -2.92
CA PRO A 81 -3.35 -1.92 -2.44
C PRO A 81 -4.71 -1.54 -1.84
N LYS A 82 -5.85 -1.96 -2.42
CA LYS A 82 -7.16 -1.63 -1.85
C LYS A 82 -7.41 -2.30 -0.50
N LEU A 83 -6.89 -3.51 -0.29
CA LEU A 83 -6.92 -4.16 1.02
C LEU A 83 -6.03 -3.44 2.04
N ASP A 84 -4.88 -2.92 1.59
CA ASP A 84 -4.03 -2.06 2.40
C ASP A 84 -4.83 -0.81 2.85
N ASP A 85 -5.52 -0.12 1.93
CA ASP A 85 -6.43 1.00 2.24
C ASP A 85 -7.51 0.60 3.26
N LEU A 86 -8.18 -0.54 3.05
CA LEU A 86 -9.26 -1.04 3.91
C LEU A 86 -8.77 -1.22 5.35
N SER A 87 -7.68 -1.97 5.54
CA SER A 87 -7.14 -2.26 6.87
C SER A 87 -6.70 -0.99 7.60
N PHE A 88 -6.02 -0.08 6.89
CA PHE A 88 -5.50 1.14 7.46
C PHE A 88 -6.61 2.14 7.82
N ARG A 89 -7.59 2.35 6.93
CA ARG A 89 -8.73 3.24 7.17
C ARG A 89 -9.63 2.71 8.28
N LEU A 90 -9.88 1.40 8.33
CA LEU A 90 -10.67 0.80 9.41
C LEU A 90 -9.96 0.93 10.76
N ALA A 91 -8.63 0.75 10.80
CA ALA A 91 -7.87 0.98 12.04
C ALA A 91 -7.95 2.44 12.51
N ARG A 92 -7.85 3.42 11.60
CA ARG A 92 -8.07 4.84 11.94
C ARG A 92 -9.49 5.12 12.45
N PHE A 93 -10.50 4.48 11.86
CA PHE A 93 -11.88 4.58 12.32
C PHE A 93 -12.05 4.02 13.73
N LEU A 94 -11.50 2.83 14.00
CA LEU A 94 -11.50 2.20 15.33
C LEU A 94 -10.85 3.10 16.39
N GLU A 95 -9.70 3.69 16.10
CA GLU A 95 -9.06 4.63 17.02
C GLU A 95 -9.88 5.89 17.26
N ALA A 96 -10.61 6.38 16.25
CA ALA A 96 -11.56 7.48 16.44
C ALA A 96 -12.73 7.09 17.37
N GLN A 97 -12.97 5.79 17.58
CA GLN A 97 -13.91 5.28 18.59
C GLN A 97 -13.28 5.03 19.96
N GLY A 98 -11.99 5.34 20.14
CA GLY A 98 -11.29 5.21 21.42
C GLY A 98 -10.73 3.81 21.72
N VAL A 99 -10.68 2.91 20.73
CA VAL A 99 -10.09 1.57 20.86
C VAL A 99 -8.79 1.46 20.06
N ARG A 100 -7.85 0.63 20.49
CA ARG A 100 -6.59 0.45 19.75
C ARG A 100 -6.80 -0.50 18.59
N ALA A 101 -6.14 -0.20 17.47
CA ALA A 101 -6.21 -1.02 16.27
C ALA A 101 -4.86 -1.08 15.56
N LEU A 102 -4.40 -2.30 15.28
CA LEU A 102 -3.19 -2.60 14.54
C LEU A 102 -3.60 -3.10 13.14
N PRO A 103 -3.42 -2.28 12.08
CA PRO A 103 -3.66 -2.73 10.73
C PRO A 103 -2.51 -3.64 10.26
N ILE A 104 -2.84 -4.71 9.54
CA ILE A 104 -1.85 -5.62 8.95
C ILE A 104 -1.93 -5.52 7.43
N VAL A 105 -0.77 -5.37 6.78
CA VAL A 105 -0.65 -5.26 5.32
C VAL A 105 -1.13 -6.53 4.62
N SER A 106 -1.79 -6.41 3.47
CA SER A 106 -2.32 -7.54 2.70
C SER A 106 -1.26 -8.57 2.25
N SER A 107 -0.03 -8.12 1.97
CA SER A 107 1.11 -8.95 1.54
C SER A 107 2.42 -8.15 1.56
N ASN A 108 3.52 -8.79 1.17
CA ASN A 108 4.82 -8.17 0.85
C ASN A 108 5.68 -7.74 2.04
N ILE A 109 5.37 -8.19 3.25
CA ILE A 109 6.32 -8.12 4.37
C ILE A 109 6.57 -9.55 4.83
N TRP A 110 7.72 -10.09 4.41
CA TRP A 110 8.10 -11.48 4.61
C TRP A 110 9.42 -11.58 5.36
N ARG A 111 9.50 -12.55 6.27
CA ARG A 111 10.75 -13.14 6.70
C ARG A 111 10.96 -14.41 5.88
N TYR A 112 11.92 -14.42 4.96
CA TYR A 112 12.13 -15.57 4.07
C TYR A 112 12.71 -16.77 4.80
N THR A 113 13.54 -16.53 5.83
CA THR A 113 14.18 -17.55 6.65
C THR A 113 13.65 -17.50 8.08
N GLY A 114 13.82 -18.62 8.79
CA GLY A 114 13.43 -18.74 10.19
C GLY A 114 14.03 -17.63 11.08
N TYR A 115 13.25 -17.16 12.05
CA TYR A 115 13.59 -16.07 12.97
C TYR A 115 13.53 -16.52 14.44
N LYS A 116 14.64 -16.42 15.17
CA LYS A 116 14.75 -16.83 16.59
C LYS A 116 14.28 -18.28 16.79
N ASP A 117 13.29 -18.48 17.65
CA ASP A 117 12.61 -19.76 17.94
C ASP A 117 11.67 -20.21 16.81
N PHE A 118 11.38 -19.33 15.85
CA PHE A 118 10.51 -19.60 14.72
C PHE A 118 11.31 -20.15 13.52
N LYS A 119 11.03 -21.37 13.06
CA LYS A 119 11.78 -22.04 11.97
C LYS A 119 11.00 -22.16 10.65
N LEU A 120 10.00 -21.30 10.44
CA LEU A 120 9.19 -21.28 9.23
C LEU A 120 9.76 -20.28 8.22
N ASP A 121 9.92 -20.74 6.98
CA ASP A 121 10.26 -19.89 5.84
C ASP A 121 9.01 -19.14 5.34
N PHE A 122 9.20 -17.96 4.74
CA PHE A 122 8.12 -17.10 4.21
C PHE A 122 7.08 -16.74 5.28
N ALA A 123 7.55 -16.37 6.47
CA ALA A 123 6.70 -16.01 7.58
C ALA A 123 6.12 -14.59 7.41
N PRO A 124 4.79 -14.41 7.39
CA PRO A 124 4.18 -13.10 7.55
C PRO A 124 4.14 -12.70 9.03
N ASP A 125 3.66 -11.49 9.30
CA ASP A 125 3.31 -11.08 10.68
C ASP A 125 2.05 -11.78 11.17
N LEU A 126 1.00 -11.83 10.32
CA LEU A 126 -0.23 -12.57 10.57
C LEU A 126 -0.63 -13.30 9.28
N ALA A 127 -0.99 -14.58 9.37
CA ALA A 127 -1.49 -15.33 8.22
C ALA A 127 -2.99 -15.04 7.98
N HIS A 128 -3.29 -14.08 7.09
CA HIS A 128 -4.68 -13.66 6.80
C HIS A 128 -5.63 -14.81 6.43
N ARG A 129 -5.15 -15.83 5.72
CA ARG A 129 -5.96 -17.02 5.38
C ARG A 129 -6.50 -17.75 6.61
N TYR A 130 -5.73 -17.82 7.69
CA TYR A 130 -6.15 -18.45 8.94
C TYR A 130 -7.03 -17.52 9.76
N ALA A 131 -6.72 -16.21 9.76
CA ALA A 131 -7.59 -15.22 10.36
C ALA A 131 -8.99 -15.22 9.73
N ALA A 132 -9.10 -15.38 8.41
CA ALA A 132 -10.39 -15.45 7.70
C ALA A 132 -11.23 -16.68 8.10
N VAL A 133 -10.58 -17.85 8.26
CA VAL A 133 -11.24 -19.05 8.79
C VAL A 133 -11.65 -18.84 10.24
N ALA A 134 -10.79 -18.27 11.09
CA ALA A 134 -11.11 -17.92 12.46
C ALA A 134 -12.25 -16.90 12.53
N ALA A 135 -12.41 -16.04 11.53
CA ALA A 135 -13.50 -15.09 11.41
C ALA A 135 -14.78 -15.70 10.83
N GLY A 136 -14.81 -17.03 10.63
CA GLY A 136 -15.99 -17.77 10.18
C GLY A 136 -16.37 -17.58 8.72
N LEU A 137 -15.50 -16.97 7.91
CA LEU A 137 -15.81 -16.64 6.52
C LEU A 137 -15.75 -17.87 5.59
N GLY A 138 -15.07 -18.95 5.98
CA GLY A 138 -14.92 -20.14 5.14
C GLY A 138 -13.91 -21.16 5.66
N GLU A 139 -13.23 -21.85 4.75
CA GLU A 139 -12.38 -23.01 5.04
C GLU A 139 -11.02 -22.94 4.32
N ILE A 140 -10.09 -23.82 4.68
CA ILE A 140 -8.84 -24.03 3.93
C ILE A 140 -9.02 -25.17 2.92
N GLY A 141 -8.72 -24.90 1.64
CA GLY A 141 -8.70 -25.90 0.58
C GLY A 141 -7.43 -26.76 0.57
N TRP A 142 -7.42 -27.82 -0.25
CA TRP A 142 -6.25 -28.70 -0.39
C TRP A 142 -4.99 -27.98 -0.89
N ASN A 143 -5.16 -26.92 -1.69
CA ASN A 143 -4.06 -26.06 -2.13
C ASN A 143 -3.50 -25.16 -1.01
N GLY A 144 -4.09 -25.17 0.19
CA GLY A 144 -3.74 -24.29 1.30
C GLY A 144 -4.28 -22.86 1.16
N LEU A 145 -5.10 -22.55 0.16
CA LEU A 145 -5.76 -21.25 0.03
C LEU A 145 -7.02 -21.20 0.90
N PHE A 146 -7.38 -19.99 1.32
CA PHE A 146 -8.66 -19.70 1.95
C PHE A 146 -9.77 -19.75 0.90
N MET A 147 -10.89 -20.42 1.21
CA MET A 147 -12.04 -20.57 0.33
C MET A 147 -13.32 -20.11 1.03
N THR A 148 -14.21 -19.43 0.31
CA THR A 148 -15.59 -19.10 0.76
C THR A 148 -16.63 -19.77 -0.11
N ALA A 149 -17.87 -19.87 0.38
CA ALA A 149 -19.00 -20.43 -0.37
C ALA A 149 -19.25 -19.69 -1.70
N ASP A 150 -19.19 -18.35 -1.70
CA ASP A 150 -19.58 -17.54 -2.86
C ASP A 150 -18.46 -17.37 -3.89
N TYR A 151 -17.22 -17.18 -3.46
CA TYR A 151 -16.10 -16.83 -4.35
C TYR A 151 -15.03 -17.92 -4.47
N GLY A 152 -15.17 -19.05 -3.77
CA GLY A 152 -14.10 -20.05 -3.69
C GLY A 152 -12.80 -19.40 -3.21
N PRO A 153 -11.64 -19.67 -3.84
CA PRO A 153 -10.39 -19.02 -3.48
C PRO A 153 -10.17 -17.67 -4.18
N ARG A 154 -11.07 -17.22 -5.07
CA ARG A 154 -10.89 -16.04 -5.93
C ARG A 154 -11.12 -14.73 -5.19
N GLN A 155 -10.41 -14.57 -4.08
CA GLN A 155 -10.50 -13.40 -3.24
C GLN A 155 -9.21 -13.21 -2.48
N ARG A 156 -9.01 -11.99 -2.03
CA ARG A 156 -7.90 -11.59 -1.17
C ARG A 156 -8.48 -11.06 0.13
N VAL A 157 -7.81 -11.35 1.23
CA VAL A 157 -8.27 -10.98 2.58
C VAL A 157 -7.19 -10.22 3.33
N VAL A 158 -7.61 -9.33 4.22
CA VAL A 158 -6.75 -8.53 5.10
C VAL A 158 -7.32 -8.48 6.50
N SER A 159 -6.53 -8.06 7.49
CA SER A 159 -6.93 -8.11 8.89
C SER A 159 -6.55 -6.86 9.67
N VAL A 160 -7.38 -6.52 10.65
CA VAL A 160 -7.12 -5.49 11.67
C VAL A 160 -7.27 -6.14 13.03
N ILE A 161 -6.23 -6.06 13.86
CA ILE A 161 -6.23 -6.57 15.23
C ILE A 161 -6.67 -5.43 16.16
N THR A 162 -7.60 -5.68 17.08
CA THR A 162 -8.11 -4.64 17.99
C THR A 162 -8.26 -5.16 19.43
N ASP A 163 -8.14 -4.25 20.41
CA ASP A 163 -8.47 -4.53 21.80
C ASP A 163 -9.95 -4.33 22.14
N ALA A 164 -10.77 -3.95 21.15
CA ALA A 164 -12.22 -3.94 21.28
C ALA A 164 -12.76 -5.37 21.41
N GLU A 165 -13.67 -5.57 22.36
CA GLU A 165 -14.48 -6.78 22.46
C GLU A 165 -15.64 -6.67 21.47
N LEU A 166 -15.62 -7.50 20.43
CA LEU A 166 -16.59 -7.48 19.34
C LEU A 166 -17.37 -8.78 19.30
N ALA A 167 -18.65 -8.71 18.92
CA ALA A 167 -19.45 -9.91 18.71
C ALA A 167 -18.84 -10.75 17.56
N PRO A 168 -18.45 -12.01 17.83
CA PRO A 168 -17.77 -12.83 16.84
C PRO A 168 -18.73 -13.33 15.77
N THR A 169 -18.26 -13.40 14.53
CA THR A 169 -18.98 -14.09 13.46
C THR A 169 -19.00 -15.60 13.77
N PRO A 170 -20.14 -16.31 13.62
CA PRO A 170 -20.19 -17.76 13.75
C PRO A 170 -19.18 -18.45 12.81
N MET A 171 -18.61 -19.58 13.23
CA MET A 171 -17.76 -20.38 12.33
C MET A 171 -18.59 -20.88 11.15
N TYR A 172 -18.00 -20.91 9.94
CA TYR A 172 -18.65 -21.53 8.78
C TYR A 172 -19.05 -22.98 9.11
N ASP A 173 -20.31 -23.31 8.85
CA ASP A 173 -20.93 -24.63 9.11
C ASP A 173 -21.64 -25.22 7.88
N GLY A 174 -21.45 -24.60 6.72
CA GLY A 174 -22.01 -25.07 5.46
C GLY A 174 -21.29 -26.30 4.88
N PRO A 175 -21.70 -26.74 3.68
CA PRO A 175 -21.09 -27.89 3.00
C PRO A 175 -19.58 -27.70 2.75
N PRO A 176 -18.79 -28.78 2.69
CA PRO A 176 -17.36 -28.68 2.41
C PRO A 176 -17.04 -27.87 1.15
N LEU A 177 -16.17 -26.87 1.27
CA LEU A 177 -15.84 -25.97 0.16
C LEU A 177 -14.83 -26.58 -0.82
N CYS A 178 -14.04 -27.56 -0.36
CA CYS A 178 -13.11 -28.33 -1.16
C CYS A 178 -13.54 -29.80 -1.26
N ASP A 179 -13.81 -30.25 -2.48
CA ASP A 179 -14.15 -31.65 -2.82
C ASP A 179 -12.91 -32.51 -3.12
N LYS A 180 -11.70 -31.98 -2.87
CA LYS A 180 -10.43 -32.65 -3.19
C LYS A 180 -10.36 -33.11 -4.66
N CYS A 181 -10.86 -32.32 -5.59
CA CYS A 181 -10.82 -32.63 -7.03
C CYS A 181 -9.40 -32.76 -7.61
N MET A 182 -8.38 -32.20 -6.94
CA MET A 182 -6.96 -32.18 -7.33
C MET A 182 -6.61 -31.36 -8.57
N GLU A 183 -7.49 -30.47 -9.05
CA GLU A 183 -7.16 -29.55 -10.15
C GLU A 183 -5.99 -28.62 -9.82
N CYS A 184 -5.88 -28.18 -8.57
CA CYS A 184 -4.74 -27.38 -8.10
C CYS A 184 -3.40 -28.14 -8.21
N VAL A 185 -3.41 -29.46 -8.01
CA VAL A 185 -2.21 -30.31 -8.12
C VAL A 185 -1.88 -30.56 -9.58
N ARG A 186 -2.89 -30.91 -10.40
CA ARG A 186 -2.72 -31.21 -11.83
C ARG A 186 -2.15 -30.04 -12.63
N ASN A 187 -2.50 -28.81 -12.27
CA ASN A 187 -2.13 -27.60 -13.02
C ASN A 187 -0.96 -26.81 -12.39
N CYS A 188 -0.32 -27.32 -11.33
CA CYS A 188 0.80 -26.62 -10.69
C CYS A 188 2.06 -26.69 -11.57
N PRO A 189 2.59 -25.56 -12.09
CA PRO A 189 3.70 -25.58 -13.04
C PRO A 189 5.04 -25.93 -12.37
N THR A 190 5.17 -25.68 -11.06
CA THR A 190 6.38 -25.97 -10.29
C THR A 190 6.35 -27.32 -9.57
N ASP A 191 5.24 -28.03 -9.66
CA ASP A 191 4.95 -29.28 -8.96
C ASP A 191 5.06 -29.22 -7.43
N ALA A 192 4.77 -28.05 -6.84
CA ALA A 192 4.93 -27.76 -5.41
C ALA A 192 4.07 -28.63 -4.47
N PHE A 193 3.05 -29.31 -4.98
CA PHE A 193 2.17 -30.19 -4.19
C PHE A 193 2.59 -31.66 -4.19
N ARG A 194 3.61 -32.04 -4.98
CA ARG A 194 4.13 -33.42 -5.03
C ARG A 194 5.63 -33.47 -4.76
N LYS A 195 6.41 -32.53 -5.29
CA LYS A 195 7.86 -32.45 -5.05
C LYS A 195 8.16 -31.71 -3.76
N GLU A 196 9.12 -32.26 -3.02
CA GLU A 196 9.67 -31.66 -1.78
C GLU A 196 8.60 -31.35 -0.72
N VAL A 197 7.47 -32.06 -0.74
CA VAL A 197 6.43 -31.95 0.29
C VAL A 197 6.94 -32.64 1.55
N ARG A 198 7.04 -31.90 2.66
CA ARG A 198 7.59 -32.44 3.92
C ARG A 198 6.59 -33.28 4.72
N GLY A 199 5.30 -33.11 4.45
CA GLY A 199 4.22 -33.82 5.13
C GLY A 199 2.86 -33.20 4.88
N ILE A 200 1.94 -33.45 5.80
CA ILE A 200 0.62 -32.81 5.83
C ILE A 200 0.61 -31.82 7.00
N ASN A 201 0.29 -30.56 6.70
CA ASN A 201 -0.01 -29.58 7.72
C ASN A 201 -1.35 -29.94 8.38
N GLU A 202 -1.38 -29.94 9.71
CA GLU A 202 -2.60 -30.08 10.51
C GLU A 202 -2.74 -28.84 11.39
N ILE A 203 -3.76 -28.03 11.12
CA ILE A 203 -3.95 -26.76 11.82
C ILE A 203 -5.34 -26.75 12.43
N GLU A 204 -5.40 -26.54 13.74
CA GLU A 204 -6.65 -26.35 14.46
C GLU A 204 -6.98 -24.85 14.55
N ILE A 205 -8.20 -24.48 14.13
CA ILE A 205 -8.70 -23.11 14.19
C ILE A 205 -10.14 -23.16 14.68
N GLY A 206 -10.41 -22.54 15.83
CA GLY A 206 -11.75 -22.49 16.42
C GLY A 206 -12.40 -23.87 16.61
N GLY A 207 -11.63 -24.87 17.07
CA GLY A 207 -12.12 -26.23 17.30
C GLY A 207 -12.27 -27.10 16.04
N ARG A 208 -11.84 -26.62 14.86
CA ARG A 208 -11.88 -27.36 13.59
C ARG A 208 -10.47 -27.62 13.07
N THR A 209 -10.18 -28.83 12.62
CA THR A 209 -8.87 -29.21 12.07
C THR A 209 -8.88 -29.19 10.55
N PHE A 210 -7.90 -28.51 9.95
CA PHE A 210 -7.71 -28.42 8.50
C PHE A 210 -6.42 -29.16 8.09
N ARG A 211 -6.48 -29.91 6.98
CA ARG A 211 -5.37 -30.75 6.48
C ARG A 211 -5.05 -30.46 5.02
N PHE A 212 -3.81 -30.08 4.73
CA PHE A 212 -3.31 -29.78 3.37
C PHE A 212 -1.79 -30.03 3.28
N PRO A 213 -1.20 -30.19 2.09
CA PRO A 213 0.23 -30.47 1.95
C PRO A 213 1.13 -29.37 2.52
N ASP A 214 2.22 -29.76 3.19
CA ASP A 214 3.32 -28.86 3.54
C ASP A 214 4.26 -28.66 2.35
N THR A 215 3.85 -27.75 1.45
CA THR A 215 4.55 -27.46 0.20
C THR A 215 5.89 -26.77 0.46
N ASN A 216 6.95 -27.16 -0.26
CA ASN A 216 8.19 -26.37 -0.28
C ASN A 216 7.89 -24.97 -0.83
N LYS A 217 8.04 -23.95 0.02
CA LYS A 217 7.73 -22.56 -0.32
C LYS A 217 8.72 -21.96 -1.31
N TRP A 218 9.98 -22.36 -1.28
CA TRP A 218 10.98 -21.94 -2.28
C TRP A 218 10.58 -22.39 -3.68
N ARG A 219 10.14 -23.64 -3.83
CA ARG A 219 9.57 -24.17 -5.08
C ARG A 219 8.31 -23.44 -5.53
N CYS A 220 7.39 -23.18 -4.60
CA CYS A 220 6.15 -22.43 -4.90
C CYS A 220 6.45 -20.98 -5.31
N ALA A 221 7.48 -20.37 -4.73
CA ALA A 221 7.83 -18.97 -4.91
C ALA A 221 8.61 -18.68 -6.20
N TRP A 222 9.05 -19.71 -6.93
CA TRP A 222 9.87 -19.64 -8.14
C TRP A 222 9.47 -18.50 -9.07
N ALA A 223 8.21 -18.50 -9.53
CA ALA A 223 7.67 -17.45 -10.38
C ALA A 223 6.97 -16.34 -9.56
N GLU A 224 6.25 -16.69 -8.49
CA GLU A 224 5.38 -15.73 -7.80
C GLU A 224 6.15 -14.65 -7.01
N ASN A 225 7.19 -15.01 -6.24
CA ASN A 225 7.97 -14.02 -5.47
C ASN A 225 9.23 -13.58 -6.21
N PHE A 226 9.86 -14.50 -6.92
CA PHE A 226 11.16 -14.30 -7.56
C PHE A 226 11.07 -14.02 -9.05
N GLY A 227 9.91 -14.25 -9.69
CA GLY A 227 9.70 -13.86 -11.09
C GLY A 227 10.52 -14.65 -12.10
N LEU A 228 11.02 -15.84 -11.75
CA LEU A 228 11.74 -16.71 -12.69
C LEU A 228 10.78 -17.27 -13.76
N ASP A 229 11.28 -17.53 -14.96
CA ASP A 229 10.47 -18.12 -16.04
C ASP A 229 10.10 -19.58 -15.71
N LEU A 230 8.82 -19.91 -15.82
CA LEU A 230 8.30 -21.28 -15.69
C LEU A 230 8.68 -22.19 -16.86
N ALA A 231 9.23 -21.64 -17.95
CA ALA A 231 9.76 -22.43 -19.07
C ALA A 231 11.11 -23.08 -18.76
N HIS A 232 11.80 -22.65 -17.70
CA HIS A 232 13.06 -23.28 -17.29
C HIS A 232 12.81 -24.67 -16.71
N GLU A 233 13.78 -25.56 -16.91
CA GLU A 233 13.82 -26.82 -16.16
C GLU A 233 14.06 -26.49 -14.68
N ILE A 234 13.02 -26.71 -13.87
CA ILE A 234 13.07 -26.49 -12.42
C ILE A 234 13.81 -27.68 -11.78
N PRO A 235 14.93 -27.45 -11.08
CA PRO A 235 15.71 -28.52 -10.44
C PRO A 235 14.89 -29.38 -9.48
N GLU A 236 15.39 -30.58 -9.15
CA GLU A 236 14.74 -31.48 -8.19
C GLU A 236 14.68 -30.91 -6.76
N VAL A 237 15.69 -30.13 -6.38
CA VAL A 237 15.76 -29.43 -5.09
C VAL A 237 15.71 -27.93 -5.35
N VAL A 238 14.79 -27.22 -4.70
CA VAL A 238 14.68 -25.76 -4.80
C VAL A 238 14.79 -25.14 -3.42
N ASN A 239 15.80 -24.30 -3.24
CA ASN A 239 16.07 -23.53 -2.04
C ASN A 239 16.46 -22.09 -2.44
N GLU A 240 16.82 -21.26 -1.46
CA GLU A 240 17.23 -19.88 -1.70
C GLU A 240 18.40 -19.75 -2.68
N GLU A 241 19.48 -20.52 -2.47
CA GLU A 241 20.70 -20.49 -3.30
C GLU A 241 20.38 -20.79 -4.77
N VAL A 242 19.54 -21.79 -5.03
CA VAL A 242 19.09 -22.14 -6.38
C VAL A 242 18.35 -20.98 -7.02
N LEU A 243 17.43 -20.32 -6.30
CA LEU A 243 16.68 -19.18 -6.83
C LEU A 243 17.60 -17.99 -7.14
N LEU A 244 18.53 -17.66 -6.24
CA LEU A 244 19.50 -16.57 -6.45
C LEU A 244 20.40 -16.85 -7.66
N THR A 245 20.88 -18.10 -7.79
CA THR A 245 21.70 -18.53 -8.94
C THR A 245 20.93 -18.41 -10.25
N TYR A 246 19.66 -18.84 -10.28
CA TYR A 246 18.82 -18.73 -11.46
C TYR A 246 18.50 -17.28 -11.81
N LEU A 247 18.30 -16.41 -10.82
CA LEU A 247 18.08 -14.98 -11.03
C LEU A 247 19.31 -14.30 -11.63
N GLU A 248 20.50 -14.62 -11.13
CA GLU A 248 21.74 -14.10 -11.69
C GLU A 248 21.96 -14.60 -13.13
N LYS A 249 21.68 -15.87 -13.39
CA LYS A 249 21.91 -16.50 -14.69
C LYS A 249 20.88 -16.11 -15.76
N TYR A 250 19.61 -15.95 -15.40
CA TYR A 250 18.50 -15.85 -16.34
C TYR A 250 17.64 -14.57 -16.18
N GLY A 251 17.78 -13.85 -15.07
CA GLY A 251 16.93 -12.70 -14.75
C GLY A 251 15.48 -13.10 -14.46
N THR A 252 14.56 -12.14 -14.62
CA THR A 252 13.12 -12.33 -14.32
C THR A 252 12.27 -12.31 -15.59
N ALA A 253 11.25 -13.16 -15.68
CA ALA A 253 10.18 -13.15 -16.67
C ALA A 253 8.90 -12.42 -16.20
N GLY A 254 8.88 -11.92 -14.96
CA GLY A 254 7.73 -11.24 -14.36
C GLY A 254 6.91 -12.15 -13.44
N GLY A 255 5.83 -11.62 -12.85
CA GLY A 255 4.94 -12.37 -11.98
C GLY A 255 4.14 -13.44 -12.72
N GLU A 256 3.52 -14.35 -11.98
CA GLU A 256 2.60 -15.36 -12.50
C GLU A 256 1.19 -15.23 -11.90
N GLU A 257 0.19 -15.72 -12.62
CA GLU A 257 -1.08 -16.09 -12.02
C GLU A 257 -0.96 -17.45 -11.33
N GLY A 258 -1.28 -17.51 -10.04
CA GLY A 258 -1.23 -18.77 -9.32
C GLY A 258 -2.21 -19.79 -9.88
N SER A 259 -1.72 -20.85 -10.54
CA SER A 259 -2.58 -21.92 -11.10
C SER A 259 -3.52 -22.55 -10.06
N CYS A 260 -3.08 -22.64 -8.80
CA CYS A 260 -3.89 -23.20 -7.73
C CYS A 260 -5.09 -22.33 -7.35
N LEU A 261 -5.06 -21.02 -7.67
CA LEU A 261 -6.20 -20.10 -7.58
C LEU A 261 -7.08 -20.24 -8.83
N LYS A 262 -6.48 -20.16 -10.02
CA LYS A 262 -7.18 -20.19 -11.31
C LYS A 262 -8.07 -21.42 -11.49
N PHE A 263 -7.50 -22.60 -11.25
CA PHE A 263 -8.17 -23.88 -11.48
C PHE A 263 -9.02 -24.37 -10.29
N CYS A 264 -9.17 -23.57 -9.24
CA CYS A 264 -9.91 -23.96 -8.04
C CYS A 264 -11.23 -23.17 -7.93
N MET A 265 -12.33 -23.88 -7.70
CA MET A 265 -13.66 -23.32 -7.48
C MET A 265 -14.49 -24.26 -6.59
N THR A 266 -15.42 -23.73 -5.78
CA THR A 266 -16.27 -24.58 -4.92
C THR A 266 -17.20 -25.45 -5.77
N PRO A 267 -17.53 -26.69 -5.33
CA PRO A 267 -18.42 -27.56 -6.10
C PRO A 267 -19.77 -26.92 -6.44
N ALA A 268 -20.33 -26.13 -5.50
CA ALA A 268 -21.63 -25.47 -5.68
C ALA A 268 -21.62 -24.35 -6.73
N ARG A 269 -20.46 -23.71 -6.97
CA ARG A 269 -20.31 -22.60 -7.92
C ARG A 269 -19.53 -22.99 -9.18
N ARG A 270 -18.96 -24.20 -9.27
CA ARG A 270 -18.10 -24.64 -10.37
C ARG A 270 -18.92 -25.00 -11.60
N VAL A 271 -18.63 -24.37 -12.75
CA VAL A 271 -19.12 -24.78 -14.07
C VAL A 271 -17.96 -24.81 -15.07
N TYR A 272 -18.05 -25.64 -16.11
CA TYR A 272 -17.02 -25.74 -17.14
C TYR A 272 -17.57 -25.29 -18.48
N ASP A 273 -16.81 -24.46 -19.18
CA ASP A 273 -17.14 -23.89 -20.48
C ASP A 273 -15.85 -23.76 -21.28
N ALA A 274 -15.53 -24.81 -22.03
CA ALA A 274 -14.25 -24.95 -22.73
C ALA A 274 -14.09 -23.96 -23.89
N ASP A 275 -15.20 -23.44 -24.42
CA ASP A 275 -15.19 -22.42 -25.47
C ASP A 275 -14.86 -21.03 -24.88
N TYR A 276 -15.07 -20.84 -23.58
CA TYR A 276 -14.78 -19.59 -22.88
C TYR A 276 -13.38 -19.56 -22.29
N CYS A 277 -13.00 -20.57 -21.48
CA CYS A 277 -11.68 -20.66 -20.86
C CYS A 277 -11.34 -22.09 -20.43
N ARG A 278 -10.05 -22.35 -20.15
CA ARG A 278 -9.57 -23.65 -19.64
C ARG A 278 -9.86 -23.87 -18.15
N ALA A 279 -10.04 -22.79 -17.40
CA ALA A 279 -10.35 -22.83 -15.98
C ALA A 279 -11.84 -23.16 -15.76
N PRO A 280 -12.24 -23.70 -14.60
CA PRO A 280 -13.65 -23.68 -14.23
C PRO A 280 -14.12 -22.22 -14.16
N ARG A 281 -15.34 -21.94 -14.61
CA ARG A 281 -15.98 -20.65 -14.38
C ARG A 281 -16.77 -20.64 -13.08
N ARG A 282 -17.02 -19.45 -12.54
CA ARG A 282 -17.92 -19.27 -11.39
C ARG A 282 -19.37 -19.07 -11.87
N LYS A 283 -20.29 -19.88 -11.36
CA LYS A 283 -21.73 -19.71 -11.54
C LYS A 283 -22.20 -18.47 -10.78
N LYS A 284 -22.59 -17.43 -11.53
CA LYS A 284 -23.11 -16.15 -11.01
C LYS A 284 -24.63 -16.18 -10.90
N GLU A 285 -25.16 -15.38 -9.97
CA GLU A 285 -26.58 -15.06 -9.95
C GLU A 285 -26.88 -14.02 -11.05
N PRO A 286 -28.05 -14.09 -11.71
CA PRO A 286 -28.45 -13.07 -12.67
C PRO A 286 -28.57 -11.67 -12.03
N SER A 287 -28.23 -10.63 -12.79
CA SER A 287 -28.42 -9.24 -12.38
C SER A 287 -29.90 -8.94 -12.10
N ALA A 288 -30.18 -8.22 -11.02
CA ALA A 288 -31.49 -7.60 -10.78
C ALA A 288 -31.60 -6.19 -11.40
N LEU A 289 -30.49 -5.61 -11.85
CA LEU A 289 -30.40 -4.26 -12.38
C LEU A 289 -30.51 -4.23 -13.90
N SER A 290 -31.22 -3.24 -14.42
CA SER A 290 -31.26 -2.92 -15.84
C SER A 290 -29.94 -2.30 -16.32
N GLY A 291 -29.69 -2.31 -17.63
CA GLY A 291 -28.51 -1.67 -18.22
C GLY A 291 -28.41 -0.16 -17.89
N ALA A 292 -29.55 0.53 -17.75
CA ALA A 292 -29.57 1.94 -17.37
C ALA A 292 -29.14 2.14 -15.91
N GLU A 293 -29.63 1.33 -14.98
CA GLU A 293 -29.22 1.37 -13.57
C GLU A 293 -27.74 1.01 -13.40
N LEU A 294 -27.24 0.06 -14.19
CA LEU A 294 -25.80 -0.25 -14.23
C LEU A 294 -24.97 0.97 -14.69
N VAL A 295 -25.43 1.71 -15.72
CA VAL A 295 -24.73 2.92 -16.17
C VAL A 295 -24.71 4.01 -15.09
N GLU A 296 -25.76 4.18 -14.30
CA GLU A 296 -25.75 5.13 -13.18
C GLU A 296 -24.74 4.74 -12.09
N GLY A 297 -24.62 3.45 -11.77
CA GLY A 297 -23.56 2.96 -10.89
C GLY A 297 -22.15 3.23 -11.43
N ILE A 298 -21.95 3.01 -12.74
CA ILE A 298 -20.67 3.33 -13.42
C ILE A 298 -20.37 4.83 -13.34
N ARG A 299 -21.36 5.70 -13.50
CA ARG A 299 -21.20 7.16 -13.38
C ARG A 299 -20.76 7.56 -11.98
N ALA A 300 -21.37 6.98 -10.93
CA ALA A 300 -21.00 7.25 -9.55
C ALA A 300 -19.56 6.84 -9.24
N ILE A 301 -19.14 5.66 -9.72
CA ILE A 301 -17.75 5.18 -9.59
C ILE A 301 -16.79 6.11 -10.34
N ALA A 302 -17.14 6.49 -11.57
CA ALA A 302 -16.32 7.39 -12.39
C ALA A 302 -16.14 8.78 -11.74
N GLU A 303 -17.20 9.33 -11.15
CA GLU A 303 -17.17 10.60 -10.42
C GLU A 303 -16.26 10.50 -9.18
N ALA A 304 -16.45 9.47 -8.35
CA ALA A 304 -15.60 9.22 -7.18
C ALA A 304 -14.12 9.03 -7.56
N GLY A 305 -13.87 8.37 -8.70
CA GLY A 305 -12.55 8.16 -9.31
C GLY A 305 -11.90 9.39 -9.93
N GLY A 306 -12.60 10.52 -10.01
CA GLY A 306 -12.09 11.75 -10.61
C GLY A 306 -11.97 11.69 -12.14
N VAL A 307 -12.77 10.86 -12.81
CA VAL A 307 -12.84 10.75 -14.26
C VAL A 307 -13.32 12.08 -14.86
N ASP A 308 -12.73 12.50 -15.98
CA ASP A 308 -13.12 13.72 -16.70
C ASP A 308 -13.87 13.44 -18.00
N ALA A 309 -13.74 12.23 -18.54
CA ALA A 309 -14.50 11.77 -19.70
C ALA A 309 -14.90 10.31 -19.51
N LEU A 310 -16.20 10.02 -19.57
CA LEU A 310 -16.76 8.68 -19.58
C LEU A 310 -17.45 8.46 -20.93
N ALA A 311 -17.28 7.29 -21.52
CA ALA A 311 -18.10 6.85 -22.65
C ALA A 311 -18.48 5.37 -22.50
N VAL A 312 -19.70 5.04 -22.90
CA VAL A 312 -20.22 3.68 -22.98
C VAL A 312 -20.74 3.44 -24.39
N GLY A 313 -20.34 2.33 -25.00
CA GLY A 313 -20.83 1.90 -26.30
C GLY A 313 -20.75 0.39 -26.47
N THR A 314 -21.13 -0.11 -27.64
CA THR A 314 -21.13 -1.56 -27.89
C THR A 314 -19.75 -2.06 -28.31
N ALA A 315 -19.47 -3.34 -28.04
CA ALA A 315 -18.28 -4.02 -28.54
C ALA A 315 -18.18 -3.95 -30.07
N GLY A 316 -19.30 -4.16 -30.76
CA GLY A 316 -19.36 -4.10 -32.23
C GLY A 316 -19.03 -2.71 -32.79
N THR A 317 -19.43 -1.63 -32.11
CA THR A 317 -19.06 -0.26 -32.51
C THR A 317 -17.55 -0.05 -32.46
N VAL A 318 -16.90 -0.48 -31.39
CA VAL A 318 -15.44 -0.34 -31.24
C VAL A 318 -14.70 -1.23 -32.24
N GLU A 319 -15.18 -2.44 -32.47
CA GLU A 319 -14.60 -3.36 -33.46
C GLU A 319 -14.69 -2.80 -34.87
N ALA A 320 -15.87 -2.36 -35.31
CA ALA A 320 -16.06 -1.79 -36.63
C ALA A 320 -15.22 -0.52 -36.86
N ALA A 321 -15.05 0.31 -35.83
CA ALA A 321 -14.31 1.57 -35.94
C ALA A 321 -12.78 1.42 -35.85
N THR A 322 -12.26 0.37 -35.19
CA THR A 322 -10.83 0.27 -34.84
C THR A 322 -10.15 -1.00 -35.31
N GLY A 323 -10.90 -2.03 -35.70
CA GLY A 323 -10.39 -3.37 -35.99
C GLY A 323 -9.93 -4.15 -34.75
N GLN A 324 -10.01 -3.57 -33.55
CA GLN A 324 -9.79 -4.31 -32.31
C GLN A 324 -10.92 -5.30 -32.08
N ARG A 325 -10.63 -6.48 -31.52
CA ARG A 325 -11.61 -7.54 -31.31
C ARG A 325 -11.88 -7.73 -29.81
N PRO A 326 -12.89 -7.05 -29.21
CA PRO A 326 -13.22 -7.21 -27.79
C PRO A 326 -13.41 -8.67 -27.37
N ALA A 327 -13.99 -9.49 -28.25
CA ALA A 327 -14.21 -10.93 -28.02
C ALA A 327 -12.93 -11.73 -27.73
N LEU A 328 -11.75 -11.26 -28.16
CA LEU A 328 -10.46 -11.92 -27.81
C LEU A 328 -9.98 -11.63 -26.40
N HIS A 329 -10.55 -10.63 -25.74
CA HIS A 329 -10.24 -10.25 -24.36
C HIS A 329 -11.32 -10.69 -23.38
N LEU A 330 -12.57 -10.73 -23.86
CA LEU A 330 -13.74 -11.20 -23.13
C LEU A 330 -14.70 -11.85 -24.13
N PRO A 331 -14.81 -13.19 -24.19
CA PRO A 331 -15.55 -13.90 -25.24
C PRO A 331 -17.01 -13.45 -25.41
N ASP A 332 -17.65 -13.07 -24.31
CA ASP A 332 -19.03 -12.59 -24.24
C ASP A 332 -19.15 -11.05 -24.19
N ALA A 333 -18.14 -10.31 -24.66
CA ALA A 333 -18.16 -8.84 -24.65
C ALA A 333 -19.35 -8.26 -25.44
N ALA A 334 -20.24 -7.57 -24.73
CA ALA A 334 -21.39 -6.86 -25.30
C ALA A 334 -21.13 -5.34 -25.35
N SER A 335 -20.54 -4.78 -24.28
CA SER A 335 -20.31 -3.34 -24.14
C SER A 335 -18.87 -3.00 -23.76
N VAL A 336 -18.48 -1.78 -24.08
CA VAL A 336 -17.17 -1.17 -23.81
C VAL A 336 -17.40 0.11 -23.01
N VAL A 337 -16.74 0.23 -21.87
CA VAL A 337 -16.71 1.44 -21.03
C VAL A 337 -15.32 2.04 -21.11
N VAL A 338 -15.24 3.32 -21.48
CA VAL A 338 -13.98 4.08 -21.54
C VAL A 338 -14.00 5.15 -20.45
N LEU A 339 -12.95 5.14 -19.62
CA LEU A 339 -12.71 6.10 -18.55
C LEU A 339 -11.50 6.95 -18.93
N GLY A 340 -11.62 8.28 -18.89
CA GLY A 340 -10.59 9.22 -19.30
C GLY A 340 -10.26 10.26 -18.24
N TRP A 341 -8.98 10.42 -17.95
CA TRP A 341 -8.44 11.44 -17.04
C TRP A 341 -7.54 12.39 -17.82
N ARG A 342 -7.75 13.69 -17.63
CA ARG A 342 -6.82 14.72 -18.10
C ARG A 342 -5.49 14.55 -17.37
N SER A 343 -4.41 14.37 -18.12
CA SER A 343 -3.04 14.35 -17.63
C SER A 343 -2.36 15.64 -18.11
N PRO A 344 -1.79 16.47 -17.23
CA PRO A 344 -1.08 17.67 -17.65
C PRO A 344 0.06 17.26 -18.60
N GLY A 345 0.18 17.95 -19.74
CA GLY A 345 1.10 17.60 -20.82
C GLY A 345 2.58 17.55 -20.39
N ALA A 346 3.41 16.99 -21.27
CA ALA A 346 4.86 16.85 -21.07
C ALA A 346 5.50 18.16 -20.61
N GLY A 347 5.89 18.22 -19.33
CA GLY A 347 6.36 19.42 -18.64
C GLY A 347 6.02 19.43 -17.13
N ALA A 348 4.95 18.71 -16.72
CA ALA A 348 4.62 18.50 -15.31
C ALA A 348 5.32 17.24 -14.77
N THR A 349 6.57 17.36 -14.31
CA THR A 349 7.46 16.21 -14.09
C THR A 349 7.14 15.35 -12.87
N ARG A 350 6.14 15.68 -12.02
CA ARG A 350 5.85 14.94 -10.76
C ARG A 350 4.36 14.75 -10.38
N ASN A 351 3.41 15.19 -11.21
CA ASN A 351 1.95 15.09 -10.91
C ASN A 351 1.36 13.68 -11.02
N ASP A 352 1.96 12.82 -11.85
CA ASP A 352 1.31 11.60 -12.29
C ASP A 352 1.55 10.39 -11.37
N ALA A 353 2.27 10.51 -10.26
CA ALA A 353 2.64 9.34 -9.44
C ALA A 353 1.41 8.55 -8.94
N ASN A 354 0.32 9.25 -8.59
CA ASN A 354 -0.92 8.62 -8.11
C ASN A 354 -1.97 8.41 -9.21
N LEU A 355 -1.81 9.01 -10.40
CA LEU A 355 -2.78 8.88 -11.48
C LEU A 355 -2.95 7.41 -11.94
N PRO A 356 -1.89 6.62 -12.22
CA PRO A 356 -2.04 5.21 -12.56
C PRO A 356 -2.79 4.41 -11.51
N ARG A 357 -2.50 4.63 -10.22
CA ARG A 357 -3.22 3.97 -9.12
C ARG A 357 -4.72 4.29 -9.15
N ARG A 358 -5.09 5.56 -9.36
CA ARG A 358 -6.50 5.97 -9.47
C ARG A 358 -7.19 5.41 -10.71
N MET A 359 -6.48 5.37 -11.83
CA MET A 359 -6.97 4.77 -13.07
C MET A 359 -7.26 3.28 -12.87
N ASP A 360 -6.26 2.54 -12.35
CA ASP A 360 -6.34 1.09 -12.09
C ASP A 360 -7.50 0.79 -11.12
N TYR A 361 -7.63 1.56 -10.03
CA TYR A 361 -8.72 1.43 -9.06
C TYR A 361 -10.09 1.62 -9.68
N THR A 362 -10.28 2.73 -10.41
CA THR A 362 -11.60 3.08 -10.96
C THR A 362 -12.02 2.09 -12.04
N ALA A 363 -11.10 1.67 -12.90
CA ALA A 363 -11.38 0.67 -13.94
C ALA A 363 -11.74 -0.69 -13.32
N TRP A 364 -11.02 -1.11 -12.28
CA TRP A 364 -11.36 -2.32 -11.55
C TRP A 364 -12.67 -2.19 -10.78
N GLU A 365 -12.97 -1.07 -10.13
CA GLU A 365 -14.25 -0.85 -9.43
C GLU A 365 -15.44 -0.95 -10.39
N VAL A 366 -15.32 -0.42 -11.61
CA VAL A 366 -16.34 -0.59 -12.66
C VAL A 366 -16.48 -2.06 -13.05
N ALA A 367 -15.36 -2.76 -13.27
CA ALA A 367 -15.39 -4.18 -13.62
C ALA A 367 -15.97 -5.03 -12.48
N HIS A 368 -15.58 -4.75 -11.24
CA HIS A 368 -16.03 -5.39 -10.01
C HIS A 368 -17.53 -5.17 -9.79
N TYR A 369 -18.00 -3.94 -9.92
CA TYR A 369 -19.41 -3.59 -9.83
C TYR A 369 -20.26 -4.39 -10.82
N LEU A 370 -19.79 -4.52 -12.07
CA LEU A 370 -20.47 -5.33 -13.08
C LEU A 370 -20.38 -6.83 -12.76
N ASP A 371 -19.25 -7.30 -12.23
CA ASP A 371 -19.02 -8.70 -11.88
C ASP A 371 -19.93 -9.20 -10.75
N VAL A 372 -20.03 -8.44 -9.67
CA VAL A 372 -20.90 -8.75 -8.53
C VAL A 372 -22.39 -8.63 -8.89
N ASN A 373 -22.73 -7.85 -9.93
CA ASN A 373 -24.07 -7.80 -10.51
C ASN A 373 -24.28 -8.82 -11.64
N GLY A 374 -23.55 -9.93 -11.65
CA GLY A 374 -23.87 -11.09 -12.49
C GLY A 374 -23.37 -11.03 -13.93
N HIS A 375 -22.59 -10.01 -14.31
CA HIS A 375 -22.01 -9.89 -15.64
C HIS A 375 -20.55 -10.30 -15.66
N SER A 376 -20.03 -10.80 -16.78
CA SER A 376 -18.58 -10.95 -16.97
C SER A 376 -18.01 -9.55 -17.21
N ALA A 377 -16.93 -9.18 -16.53
CA ALA A 377 -16.30 -7.89 -16.75
C ALA A 377 -14.78 -7.94 -16.50
N ILE A 378 -14.03 -7.25 -17.35
CA ILE A 378 -12.57 -7.30 -17.34
C ILE A 378 -11.96 -5.93 -17.69
N CYS A 379 -10.90 -5.57 -16.99
CA CYS A 379 -10.05 -4.41 -17.27
C CYS A 379 -8.59 -4.89 -17.49
N HIS A 380 -7.66 -3.96 -17.72
CA HIS A 380 -6.26 -4.30 -18.07
C HIS A 380 -6.15 -5.24 -19.28
N THR A 381 -7.03 -5.06 -20.27
CA THR A 381 -6.96 -5.79 -21.54
C THR A 381 -5.79 -5.29 -22.38
N ARG A 382 -5.51 -5.94 -23.52
CA ARG A 382 -4.52 -5.44 -24.49
C ARG A 382 -5.14 -4.52 -25.54
N MET A 383 -6.38 -4.08 -25.34
CA MET A 383 -7.00 -3.09 -26.21
C MET A 383 -6.27 -1.75 -26.07
N ASN A 384 -6.14 -1.03 -27.17
CA ASN A 384 -5.65 0.33 -27.19
C ASN A 384 -6.75 1.28 -26.68
N ASP A 385 -6.60 1.74 -25.45
CA ASP A 385 -7.58 2.60 -24.78
C ASP A 385 -7.87 3.90 -25.55
N VAL A 386 -6.85 4.47 -26.21
CA VAL A 386 -7.01 5.70 -27.01
C VAL A 386 -7.86 5.45 -28.25
N GLN A 387 -7.67 4.32 -28.94
CA GLN A 387 -8.52 3.98 -30.09
C GLN A 387 -9.95 3.67 -29.63
N SER A 388 -10.14 2.99 -28.50
CA SER A 388 -11.47 2.78 -27.91
C SER A 388 -12.15 4.11 -27.59
N ALA A 389 -11.43 5.06 -26.99
CA ALA A 389 -11.94 6.41 -26.73
C ALA A 389 -12.32 7.15 -28.02
N ARG A 390 -11.52 7.02 -29.08
CA ARG A 390 -11.82 7.58 -30.41
C ARG A 390 -13.09 7.00 -31.02
N ALA A 391 -13.23 5.68 -30.98
CA ALA A 391 -14.40 4.98 -31.51
C ALA A 391 -15.69 5.41 -30.82
N LEU A 392 -15.62 5.68 -29.50
CA LEU A 392 -16.76 6.13 -28.71
C LEU A 392 -16.90 7.67 -28.64
N GLY A 393 -16.14 8.42 -29.45
CA GLY A 393 -16.34 9.87 -29.61
C GLY A 393 -15.86 10.74 -28.44
N VAL A 394 -15.01 10.23 -27.54
CA VAL A 394 -14.45 11.01 -26.41
C VAL A 394 -12.92 11.22 -26.41
N PRO A 395 -12.18 11.15 -27.54
CA PRO A 395 -10.74 11.36 -27.53
C PRO A 395 -10.40 12.83 -27.29
N LYS A 396 -9.47 13.12 -26.37
CA LYS A 396 -9.01 14.47 -26.04
C LYS A 396 -7.48 14.46 -25.89
N PRO A 397 -6.76 15.44 -26.48
CA PRO A 397 -5.33 15.60 -26.24
C PRO A 397 -5.02 15.80 -24.75
N GLY A 398 -3.92 15.22 -24.28
CA GLY A 398 -3.54 15.30 -22.86
C GLY A 398 -4.48 14.53 -21.94
N TYR A 399 -5.11 13.45 -22.42
CA TYR A 399 -5.87 12.51 -21.59
C TYR A 399 -5.19 11.14 -21.61
N ARG A 400 -5.30 10.43 -20.48
CA ARG A 400 -5.02 9.00 -20.37
C ARG A 400 -6.34 8.26 -20.19
N TYR A 401 -6.45 7.08 -20.79
CA TYR A 401 -7.68 6.32 -20.82
C TYR A 401 -7.47 4.91 -20.27
N MET A 402 -8.55 4.31 -19.76
CA MET A 402 -8.66 2.88 -19.52
C MET A 402 -9.99 2.35 -20.04
N THR A 403 -9.96 1.13 -20.56
CA THR A 403 -11.12 0.42 -21.09
C THR A 403 -11.53 -0.72 -20.18
N VAL A 404 -12.83 -0.84 -19.94
CA VAL A 404 -13.47 -2.01 -19.31
C VAL A 404 -14.39 -2.66 -20.32
N LEU A 405 -14.28 -3.99 -20.47
CA LEU A 405 -15.19 -4.79 -21.28
C LEU A 405 -16.18 -5.50 -20.37
N THR A 406 -17.42 -5.66 -20.84
CA THR A 406 -18.44 -6.37 -20.07
C THR A 406 -19.44 -7.10 -20.97
N SER A 407 -19.99 -8.20 -20.47
CA SER A 407 -21.12 -8.89 -21.08
C SER A 407 -22.47 -8.23 -20.80
N ALA A 408 -22.51 -7.21 -19.93
CA ALA A 408 -23.69 -6.38 -19.75
C ALA A 408 -24.03 -5.62 -21.04
N GLN A 409 -25.31 -5.61 -21.39
CA GLN A 409 -25.84 -4.76 -22.46
C GLN A 409 -26.13 -3.38 -21.87
N LEU A 410 -25.23 -2.42 -22.11
CA LEU A 410 -25.32 -1.09 -21.54
C LEU A 410 -25.81 -0.09 -22.60
N PRO A 411 -26.75 0.80 -22.26
CA PRO A 411 -27.12 1.89 -23.15
C PRO A 411 -25.93 2.83 -23.36
N ALA A 412 -25.86 3.43 -24.54
CA ALA A 412 -24.82 4.40 -24.85
C ALA A 412 -24.92 5.61 -23.92
N ALA A 413 -23.77 6.05 -23.42
CA ALA A 413 -23.68 7.15 -22.47
C ALA A 413 -22.36 7.90 -22.68
N GLN A 414 -22.39 9.22 -22.52
CA GLN A 414 -21.17 10.04 -22.48
C GLN A 414 -21.29 11.08 -21.36
N VAL A 415 -20.18 11.34 -20.67
CA VAL A 415 -20.06 12.36 -19.63
C VAL A 415 -18.75 13.09 -19.79
N HIS A 416 -18.79 14.40 -19.60
CA HIS A 416 -17.60 15.23 -19.49
C HIS A 416 -17.67 16.07 -18.23
N ALA A 417 -16.58 16.06 -17.45
CA ALA A 417 -16.47 16.95 -16.31
C ALA A 417 -16.41 18.41 -16.81
N GLY A 418 -17.26 19.25 -16.23
CA GLY A 418 -17.27 20.69 -16.47
C GLY A 418 -16.21 21.43 -15.63
N PRO A 419 -15.96 22.72 -15.95
CA PRO A 419 -15.17 23.59 -15.08
C PRO A 419 -15.83 23.72 -13.70
N GLN A 420 -15.02 23.99 -12.68
CA GLN A 420 -15.47 24.26 -11.31
C GLN A 420 -15.13 25.70 -10.93
N GLU A 421 -15.89 26.26 -9.99
CA GLU A 421 -15.58 27.59 -9.44
C GLU A 421 -14.27 27.56 -8.62
N PRO A 422 -13.45 28.64 -8.66
CA PRO A 422 -12.27 28.76 -7.81
C PRO A 422 -12.62 28.58 -6.33
N PRO A 423 -12.01 27.59 -5.64
CA PRO A 423 -12.33 27.34 -4.25
C PRO A 423 -11.67 28.38 -3.34
N SER A 424 -12.33 28.77 -2.25
CA SER A 424 -11.68 29.52 -1.17
C SER A 424 -10.70 28.62 -0.40
N ALA A 425 -9.86 29.23 0.45
CA ALA A 425 -8.96 28.48 1.33
C ALA A 425 -9.74 27.57 2.31
N ASP A 426 -10.89 28.04 2.81
CA ASP A 426 -11.75 27.28 3.71
C ASP A 426 -12.44 26.12 2.99
N ASP A 427 -12.89 26.32 1.75
CA ASP A 427 -13.45 25.25 0.92
C ASP A 427 -12.42 24.17 0.62
N LEU A 428 -11.18 24.57 0.30
CA LEU A 428 -10.07 23.62 0.10
C LEU A 428 -9.76 22.86 1.39
N ARG A 429 -9.73 23.54 2.53
CA ARG A 429 -9.48 22.92 3.83
C ARG A 429 -10.55 21.88 4.16
N ALA A 430 -11.83 22.23 4.02
CA ALA A 430 -12.95 21.31 4.25
C ALA A 430 -12.88 20.10 3.31
N PHE A 431 -12.62 20.33 2.02
CA PHE A 431 -12.48 19.27 1.03
C PHE A 431 -11.33 18.29 1.36
N CYS A 432 -10.18 18.79 1.81
CA CYS A 432 -9.05 17.95 2.20
C CYS A 432 -9.39 17.07 3.42
N LEU A 433 -10.08 17.63 4.42
CA LEU A 433 -10.50 16.91 5.62
C LEU A 433 -11.55 15.83 5.30
N GLU A 434 -12.56 16.16 4.49
CA GLU A 434 -13.58 15.20 4.03
C GLU A 434 -12.96 14.01 3.28
N ARG A 435 -11.90 14.27 2.51
CA ARG A 435 -11.17 13.24 1.76
C ARG A 435 -10.22 12.40 2.62
N GLY A 436 -10.02 12.76 3.89
CA GLY A 436 -9.34 11.92 4.88
C GLY A 436 -8.00 12.42 5.40
N ALA A 437 -7.57 13.64 5.04
CA ALA A 437 -6.46 14.31 5.74
C ALA A 437 -6.86 14.64 7.19
N ASP A 438 -5.92 14.57 8.13
CA ASP A 438 -6.16 14.97 9.53
C ASP A 438 -5.69 16.41 9.79
N LEU A 439 -4.71 16.89 9.02
CA LEU A 439 -4.11 18.21 9.13
C LEU A 439 -4.05 18.85 7.75
N VAL A 440 -4.35 20.15 7.68
CA VAL A 440 -4.25 20.94 6.46
C VAL A 440 -3.68 22.29 6.86
N GLY A 441 -2.70 22.80 6.12
CA GLY A 441 -2.20 24.14 6.35
C GLY A 441 -1.65 24.78 5.08
N PHE A 442 -1.52 26.10 5.10
CA PHE A 442 -1.14 26.88 3.93
C PHE A 442 0.05 27.79 4.22
N PHE A 443 0.90 28.02 3.21
CA PHE A 443 1.90 29.09 3.26
C PHE A 443 2.24 29.65 1.87
N SER A 444 2.77 30.87 1.82
CA SER A 444 3.15 31.55 0.57
C SER A 444 4.56 31.17 0.10
N ALA A 445 4.80 31.26 -1.20
CA ALA A 445 6.16 31.11 -1.75
C ALA A 445 7.15 32.17 -1.21
N GLU A 446 6.64 33.33 -0.81
CA GLU A 446 7.41 34.39 -0.14
C GLU A 446 7.90 33.95 1.25
N ARG A 447 7.04 33.37 2.09
CA ARG A 447 7.43 32.82 3.39
C ARG A 447 8.51 31.75 3.25
N PHE A 448 8.40 30.90 2.23
CA PHE A 448 9.47 29.93 1.94
C PHE A 448 10.80 30.61 1.59
N SER A 449 10.76 31.70 0.83
CA SER A 449 11.95 32.45 0.43
C SER A 449 12.62 33.12 1.64
N GLU A 450 11.86 33.56 2.64
CA GLU A 450 12.38 34.00 3.94
C GLU A 450 13.04 32.85 4.71
N PHE A 451 12.35 31.72 4.82
CA PHE A 451 12.88 30.53 5.49
C PHE A 451 14.20 30.05 4.86
N ARG A 452 14.28 30.00 3.52
CA ARG A 452 15.51 29.59 2.82
C ARG A 452 16.68 30.54 3.12
N ARG A 453 16.43 31.86 3.20
CA ARG A 453 17.45 32.84 3.59
C ARG A 453 17.94 32.62 5.02
N ALA A 454 17.03 32.26 5.94
CA ALA A 454 17.38 32.02 7.34
C ALA A 454 18.10 30.69 7.57
N VAL A 455 17.74 29.64 6.81
CA VAL A 455 18.30 28.29 6.98
C VAL A 455 19.59 28.08 6.18
N GLY A 456 19.68 28.67 4.99
CA GLY A 456 20.75 28.42 4.03
C GLY A 456 20.59 27.09 3.27
N ASP A 457 21.36 26.96 2.19
CA ASP A 457 21.40 25.72 1.39
C ASP A 457 22.29 24.66 2.10
N PRO A 458 21.91 23.36 2.08
CA PRO A 458 22.74 22.30 2.62
C PRO A 458 23.95 22.04 1.70
N ALA A 459 25.07 21.59 2.28
CA ALA A 459 26.19 21.11 1.50
C ALA A 459 25.79 19.89 0.65
N PRO A 460 26.33 19.74 -0.58
CA PRO A 460 26.16 18.51 -1.34
C PRO A 460 26.82 17.34 -0.60
N ARG A 461 26.21 16.16 -0.68
CA ARG A 461 26.73 14.94 -0.05
C ARG A 461 26.78 13.79 -1.05
N GLN A 462 27.75 12.90 -0.87
CA GLN A 462 27.76 11.64 -1.57
C GLN A 462 26.89 10.62 -0.83
N ALA A 463 26.08 9.89 -1.58
CA ALA A 463 25.28 8.78 -1.11
C ALA A 463 25.53 7.56 -1.99
N VAL A 464 25.27 6.37 -1.45
CA VAL A 464 25.28 5.11 -2.21
C VAL A 464 23.84 4.74 -2.59
N ARG A 465 23.64 4.24 -3.82
CA ARG A 465 22.42 3.57 -4.27
C ARG A 465 22.72 2.12 -4.63
N ASP A 466 21.72 1.24 -4.47
CA ASP A 466 21.80 -0.14 -4.94
C ASP A 466 21.34 -0.18 -6.41
N ALA A 467 22.23 -0.59 -7.32
CA ALA A 467 21.90 -0.82 -8.72
C ALA A 467 21.18 -2.17 -8.94
N ASN A 468 21.14 -3.05 -7.93
CA ASN A 468 20.35 -4.28 -7.94
C ASN A 468 19.09 -4.13 -7.05
N PRO A 469 17.91 -3.79 -7.62
CA PRO A 469 16.68 -3.69 -6.83
C PRO A 469 16.10 -5.05 -6.41
N GLY A 470 16.63 -6.16 -6.94
CA GLY A 470 16.19 -7.53 -6.63
C GLY A 470 16.85 -8.11 -5.37
N PRO A 471 16.61 -9.39 -5.07
CA PRO A 471 17.35 -10.10 -4.02
C PRO A 471 18.83 -10.32 -4.39
N GLY A 472 19.62 -10.83 -3.45
CA GLY A 472 21.04 -11.13 -3.64
C GLY A 472 21.95 -9.93 -3.33
N PRO A 473 23.15 -9.84 -3.95
CA PRO A 473 24.17 -8.87 -3.55
C PRO A 473 23.75 -7.41 -3.80
N PHE A 474 24.33 -6.50 -3.02
CA PHE A 474 24.18 -5.06 -3.21
C PHE A 474 25.18 -4.58 -4.27
N PHE A 475 24.74 -3.80 -5.26
CA PHE A 475 25.61 -3.22 -6.28
C PHE A 475 25.76 -1.71 -6.04
N PRO A 476 26.80 -1.27 -5.31
CA PRO A 476 26.90 0.11 -4.87
C PRO A 476 27.27 1.05 -6.02
N GLU A 477 26.49 2.10 -6.19
CA GLU A 477 26.81 3.24 -7.05
C GLU A 477 26.81 4.52 -6.24
N VAL A 478 27.91 5.29 -6.32
CA VAL A 478 28.02 6.59 -5.65
C VAL A 478 27.30 7.65 -6.47
N VAL A 479 26.41 8.38 -5.80
CA VAL A 479 25.66 9.50 -6.36
C VAL A 479 25.84 10.74 -5.49
N THR A 480 25.75 11.93 -6.11
CA THR A 480 25.76 13.20 -5.38
C THR A 480 24.33 13.70 -5.23
N GLU A 481 23.92 13.99 -3.99
CA GLU A 481 22.59 14.48 -3.63
C GLU A 481 22.71 15.82 -2.88
N GLY A 482 21.65 16.64 -2.92
CA GLY A 482 21.56 17.89 -2.18
C GLY A 482 22.29 19.05 -2.86
N GLY A 483 22.94 19.91 -2.05
CA GLY A 483 23.62 21.12 -2.53
C GLY A 483 22.71 22.33 -2.71
N ARG A 484 21.39 22.17 -2.55
CA ARG A 484 20.41 23.26 -2.61
C ARG A 484 19.11 22.88 -1.92
N LEU A 485 18.51 23.82 -1.18
CA LEU A 485 17.16 23.69 -0.67
C LEU A 485 16.17 23.94 -1.81
N LEU A 486 15.38 22.93 -2.17
CA LEU A 486 14.33 23.06 -3.18
C LEU A 486 13.16 23.86 -2.61
N GLY A 487 12.59 24.76 -3.41
CA GLY A 487 11.45 25.59 -3.06
C GLY A 487 10.30 25.51 -4.06
N PRO A 488 9.16 26.17 -3.80
CA PRO A 488 7.97 26.09 -4.64
C PRO A 488 8.24 26.29 -6.16
N GLU A 489 9.06 27.26 -6.52
CA GLU A 489 9.45 27.54 -7.92
C GLU A 489 10.20 26.40 -8.62
N ASP A 490 10.88 25.52 -7.87
CA ASP A 490 11.56 24.34 -8.42
C ASP A 490 10.60 23.23 -8.82
N TRP A 491 9.40 23.23 -8.24
CA TRP A 491 8.36 22.24 -8.50
C TRP A 491 7.36 22.74 -9.53
N LEU A 492 6.98 24.02 -9.46
CA LEU A 492 6.05 24.66 -10.36
C LEU A 492 6.49 26.10 -10.63
N PRO A 493 6.92 26.43 -11.87
CA PRO A 493 7.23 27.81 -12.24
C PRO A 493 6.02 28.75 -12.06
N GLY A 494 6.22 29.83 -11.32
CA GLY A 494 5.18 30.79 -10.93
C GLY A 494 4.34 30.33 -9.74
N ALA A 495 4.86 29.43 -8.90
CA ALA A 495 4.20 29.00 -7.68
C ALA A 495 3.96 30.18 -6.72
N ARG A 496 2.75 30.27 -6.17
CA ARG A 496 2.35 31.36 -5.25
C ARG A 496 2.11 30.87 -3.84
N SER A 497 1.62 29.65 -3.68
CA SER A 497 1.34 29.07 -2.38
C SER A 497 1.60 27.56 -2.35
N VAL A 498 1.63 27.03 -1.13
CA VAL A 498 1.77 25.60 -0.85
C VAL A 498 0.68 25.18 0.13
N ILE A 499 -0.01 24.09 -0.20
CA ILE A 499 -0.94 23.39 0.69
C ILE A 499 -0.18 22.21 1.30
N VAL A 500 -0.18 22.07 2.61
CA VAL A 500 0.45 20.95 3.32
C VAL A 500 -0.64 20.09 3.93
N LEU A 501 -0.64 18.81 3.55
CA LEU A 501 -1.55 17.81 4.05
C LEU A 501 -0.82 16.90 5.03
N GLY A 502 -1.41 16.65 6.19
CA GLY A 502 -0.93 15.68 7.17
C GLY A 502 -1.95 14.59 7.44
N MET A 503 -1.47 13.35 7.62
CA MET A 503 -2.29 12.21 7.98
C MET A 503 -1.64 11.42 9.11
N ARG A 504 -2.42 11.13 10.15
CA ARG A 504 -2.01 10.27 11.26
C ARG A 504 -2.10 8.81 10.88
N PHE A 505 -1.18 8.01 11.38
CA PHE A 505 -1.28 6.54 11.33
C PHE A 505 -1.68 5.97 12.69
N PRO A 506 -2.21 4.73 12.73
CA PRO A 506 -2.61 4.11 13.99
C PRO A 506 -1.47 4.03 15.02
N ASP A 507 -1.75 4.42 16.26
CA ASP A 507 -0.82 4.43 17.38
C ASP A 507 -0.21 3.05 17.59
N ALA A 508 -1.05 2.00 17.52
CA ALA A 508 -0.64 0.62 17.75
C ALA A 508 0.47 0.16 16.80
N ALA A 509 0.52 0.68 15.56
CA ALA A 509 1.53 0.31 14.58
C ALA A 509 2.95 0.66 15.07
N LEU A 510 3.12 1.83 15.70
CA LEU A 510 4.40 2.25 16.28
C LEU A 510 4.59 1.71 17.70
N ASP A 511 3.52 1.62 18.51
CA ASP A 511 3.61 1.16 19.91
C ASP A 511 4.04 -0.30 20.05
N THR A 512 3.65 -1.13 19.08
CA THR A 512 3.96 -2.56 19.07
C THR A 512 5.24 -2.88 18.29
N ALA A 513 5.81 -1.91 17.58
CA ALA A 513 7.04 -2.10 16.83
C ALA A 513 8.16 -2.55 17.78
N LYS A 514 8.82 -3.66 17.45
CA LYS A 514 9.93 -4.24 18.24
C LYS A 514 9.53 -4.68 19.67
N VAL A 515 8.24 -4.75 19.99
CA VAL A 515 7.76 -5.14 21.32
C VAL A 515 7.50 -6.66 21.38
N THR A 516 7.95 -7.28 22.47
CA THR A 516 7.71 -8.70 22.78
C THR A 516 6.21 -9.00 22.95
N PRO A 517 5.69 -10.15 22.50
CA PRO A 517 6.44 -11.31 21.99
C PRO A 517 6.71 -11.35 20.50
N ALA A 518 6.00 -10.62 19.63
CA ALA A 518 6.26 -10.69 18.20
C ALA A 518 7.59 -10.04 17.81
N GLU A 519 7.95 -8.92 18.43
CA GLU A 519 9.11 -8.10 18.09
C GLU A 519 9.13 -7.71 16.59
N THR A 520 7.98 -7.54 15.96
CA THR A 520 7.91 -7.21 14.52
C THR A 520 7.99 -5.71 14.25
N ILE A 521 8.40 -5.34 13.05
CA ILE A 521 8.40 -3.97 12.51
C ILE A 521 7.44 -3.83 11.34
N GLY A 522 6.97 -4.94 10.76
CA GLY A 522 6.15 -4.94 9.56
C GLY A 522 4.91 -4.03 9.63
N PRO A 523 4.10 -4.06 10.71
CA PRO A 523 2.95 -3.17 10.85
C PRO A 523 3.31 -1.68 10.86
N PHE A 524 4.47 -1.29 11.43
CA PHE A 524 4.93 0.10 11.37
C PHE A 524 5.44 0.47 9.97
N ALA A 525 6.21 -0.40 9.33
CA ALA A 525 6.65 -0.19 7.96
C ALA A 525 5.47 -0.06 6.99
N PHE A 526 4.40 -0.83 7.23
CA PHE A 526 3.11 -0.67 6.57
C PHE A 526 2.53 0.72 6.78
N ALA A 527 2.40 1.15 8.04
CA ALA A 527 1.89 2.47 8.36
C ALA A 527 2.70 3.59 7.67
N GLN A 528 4.02 3.45 7.54
CA GLN A 528 4.87 4.44 6.87
C GLN A 528 4.50 4.63 5.39
N PHE A 529 4.40 3.56 4.59
CA PHE A 529 4.10 3.71 3.16
C PHE A 529 2.63 3.97 2.90
N GLU A 530 1.73 3.38 3.69
CA GLU A 530 0.30 3.50 3.43
C GLU A 530 -0.24 4.90 3.74
N THR A 531 0.30 5.55 4.77
CA THR A 531 0.02 6.97 5.02
C THR A 531 0.39 7.85 3.82
N LEU A 532 1.51 7.55 3.14
CA LEU A 532 1.94 8.29 1.94
C LEU A 532 1.03 8.02 0.75
N ASN A 533 0.61 6.77 0.54
CA ASN A 533 -0.33 6.40 -0.54
C ASN A 533 -1.65 7.15 -0.38
N LEU A 534 -2.23 7.12 0.83
CA LEU A 534 -3.50 7.76 1.12
C LEU A 534 -3.41 9.29 1.06
N LEU A 535 -2.31 9.89 1.56
CA LEU A 535 -2.04 11.32 1.35
C LEU A 535 -1.91 11.67 -0.13
N GLY A 536 -1.27 10.80 -0.91
CA GLY A 536 -1.14 10.93 -2.35
C GLY A 536 -2.50 10.92 -3.07
N ASP A 537 -3.42 10.06 -2.64
CA ASP A 537 -4.80 10.01 -3.15
C ASP A 537 -5.59 11.28 -2.80
N VAL A 538 -5.47 11.80 -1.57
CA VAL A 538 -6.07 13.10 -1.20
C VAL A 538 -5.48 14.22 -2.05
N ALA A 539 -4.15 14.28 -2.15
CA ALA A 539 -3.45 15.30 -2.93
C ALA A 539 -3.83 15.25 -4.41
N PHE A 540 -4.01 14.06 -4.99
CA PHE A 540 -4.53 13.89 -6.35
C PHE A 540 -5.88 14.60 -6.49
N HIS A 541 -6.85 14.32 -5.63
CA HIS A 541 -8.18 14.95 -5.70
C HIS A 541 -8.12 16.47 -5.53
N VAL A 542 -7.23 16.98 -4.69
CA VAL A 542 -7.03 18.43 -4.51
C VAL A 542 -6.43 19.06 -5.77
N VAL A 543 -5.41 18.45 -6.37
CA VAL A 543 -4.83 18.89 -7.65
C VAL A 543 -5.91 18.91 -8.73
N ARG A 544 -6.74 17.86 -8.82
CA ARG A 544 -7.85 17.80 -9.78
C ARG A 544 -8.85 18.93 -9.59
N ARG A 545 -9.20 19.25 -8.35
CA ARG A 545 -10.11 20.36 -8.03
C ARG A 545 -9.52 21.71 -8.44
N LEU A 546 -8.23 21.94 -8.16
CA LEU A 546 -7.52 23.15 -8.57
C LEU A 546 -7.44 23.28 -10.11
N GLU A 547 -7.09 22.20 -10.81
CA GLU A 547 -7.00 22.17 -12.28
C GLU A 547 -8.35 22.41 -12.96
N ARG A 548 -9.45 21.87 -12.41
CA ARG A 548 -10.82 22.13 -12.89
C ARG A 548 -11.27 23.57 -12.64
N SER A 549 -10.60 24.25 -11.72
CA SER A 549 -10.84 25.66 -11.39
C SER A 549 -9.88 26.63 -12.09
N GLY A 550 -9.04 26.13 -13.00
CA GLY A 550 -8.11 26.94 -13.80
C GLY A 550 -6.72 27.15 -13.21
N TRP A 551 -6.40 26.53 -12.07
CA TRP A 551 -5.08 26.65 -11.42
C TRP A 551 -4.17 25.47 -11.77
N ARG A 552 -2.85 25.69 -11.72
CA ARG A 552 -1.85 24.63 -11.83
C ARG A 552 -1.41 24.20 -10.43
N ALA A 553 -1.20 22.91 -10.24
CA ALA A 553 -0.73 22.38 -8.98
C ALA A 553 0.18 21.15 -9.20
N THR A 554 1.10 20.89 -8.27
CA THR A 554 1.95 19.70 -8.27
C THR A 554 2.21 19.15 -6.88
N ILE A 555 2.49 17.86 -6.79
CA ILE A 555 2.67 17.14 -5.51
C ILE A 555 4.18 16.99 -5.22
N ALA A 556 4.56 17.28 -3.97
CA ALA A 556 5.90 17.11 -3.45
C ALA A 556 5.91 16.25 -2.17
N ASN A 557 6.46 15.03 -2.28
CA ASN A 557 6.65 14.12 -1.13
C ASN A 557 7.77 14.58 -0.19
N ASP A 558 8.67 15.43 -0.68
CA ASP A 558 9.65 16.18 0.10
C ASP A 558 9.92 17.50 -0.63
N LEU A 559 9.22 18.57 -0.23
CA LEU A 559 9.30 19.89 -0.85
C LEU A 559 10.74 20.42 -0.93
N THR A 560 11.50 20.20 0.15
CA THR A 560 12.83 20.81 0.32
C THR A 560 13.97 20.00 -0.29
N GLY A 561 13.74 18.71 -0.56
CA GLY A 561 14.80 17.78 -0.91
C GLY A 561 15.82 17.54 0.21
N ARG A 562 15.53 17.98 1.44
CA ARG A 562 16.42 17.88 2.61
C ARG A 562 16.29 16.55 3.33
N ALA A 563 15.13 15.89 3.23
CA ALA A 563 14.92 14.61 3.87
C ALA A 563 15.70 13.51 3.14
N SER A 564 16.07 12.47 3.87
CA SER A 564 16.70 11.29 3.28
C SER A 564 15.65 10.20 3.07
N LYS A 565 16.10 8.97 2.90
CA LYS A 565 15.29 7.78 2.64
C LYS A 565 15.32 6.82 3.82
N VAL A 566 14.29 5.99 3.93
CA VAL A 566 14.22 4.85 4.86
C VAL A 566 13.92 3.58 4.07
N ARG A 567 14.55 2.47 4.44
CA ARG A 567 14.29 1.17 3.82
C ARG A 567 12.96 0.61 4.29
N SER A 568 12.17 0.16 3.33
CA SER A 568 10.93 -0.59 3.52
C SER A 568 10.85 -1.72 2.51
N SER A 569 9.99 -2.71 2.78
CA SER A 569 9.66 -3.77 1.82
C SER A 569 8.98 -3.24 0.55
N ARG A 570 8.58 -1.97 0.53
CA ARG A 570 8.10 -1.24 -0.67
C ARG A 570 9.20 -0.42 -1.36
N GLY A 571 10.46 -0.65 -1.01
CA GLY A 571 11.61 0.11 -1.50
C GLY A 571 11.99 1.29 -0.60
N LEU A 572 12.78 2.22 -1.13
CA LEU A 572 13.23 3.40 -0.39
C LEU A 572 12.14 4.48 -0.36
N LEU A 573 11.55 4.70 0.81
CA LEU A 573 10.56 5.75 1.06
C LEU A 573 11.27 7.04 1.49
N PRO A 574 10.72 8.24 1.26
CA PRO A 574 11.12 9.41 2.02
C PRO A 574 11.04 9.09 3.52
N ASP A 575 12.05 9.47 4.30
CA ASP A 575 12.02 9.24 5.74
C ASP A 575 10.97 10.12 6.44
N MET A 576 10.77 9.90 7.74
CA MET A 576 9.73 10.59 8.51
C MET A 576 10.00 12.09 8.74
N ARG A 577 11.11 12.63 8.25
CA ARG A 577 11.43 14.08 8.26
C ARG A 577 11.00 14.77 6.97
N ALA A 578 10.59 14.00 5.95
CA ALA A 578 10.09 14.56 4.71
C ALA A 578 8.92 15.53 4.98
N ASN A 579 9.01 16.73 4.39
CA ASN A 579 8.08 17.84 4.63
C ASN A 579 7.98 18.36 6.07
N ALA A 580 8.96 18.09 6.95
CA ALA A 580 9.02 18.71 8.28
C ALA A 580 9.04 20.24 8.21
N ASP A 581 9.86 20.78 7.31
CA ASP A 581 9.96 22.22 7.06
C ASP A 581 8.65 22.79 6.50
N ALA A 582 8.00 22.07 5.56
CA ALA A 582 6.71 22.48 5.02
C ALA A 582 5.61 22.50 6.09
N ALA A 583 5.56 21.49 6.96
CA ALA A 583 4.61 21.44 8.09
C ALA A 583 4.85 22.59 9.09
N LEU A 584 6.11 22.99 9.32
CA LEU A 584 6.45 24.16 10.12
C LEU A 584 5.94 25.45 9.48
N LEU A 585 6.24 25.66 8.19
CA LEU A 585 5.84 26.87 7.47
C LEU A 585 4.31 27.01 7.33
N ALA A 586 3.60 25.89 7.31
CA ALA A 586 2.14 25.80 7.30
C ALA A 586 1.50 25.93 8.70
N GLY A 587 2.28 26.12 9.77
CA GLY A 587 1.75 26.25 11.13
C GLY A 587 1.19 24.96 11.73
N LEU A 588 1.55 23.79 11.18
CA LEU A 588 1.02 22.50 11.62
C LEU A 588 1.89 21.81 12.67
N ALA A 589 3.20 22.03 12.62
CA ALA A 589 4.16 21.35 13.47
C ALA A 589 5.34 22.25 13.83
N TYR A 590 6.05 21.93 14.91
CA TYR A 590 7.43 22.35 15.12
C TYR A 590 8.37 21.15 14.90
N VAL A 591 9.67 21.37 14.79
CA VAL A 591 10.63 20.29 14.54
C VAL A 591 11.28 19.87 15.86
N GLY A 592 11.20 18.58 16.20
CA GLY A 592 11.86 18.06 17.40
C GLY A 592 13.39 17.95 17.26
N VAL A 593 14.09 17.68 18.37
CA VAL A 593 15.56 17.41 18.38
C VAL A 593 15.96 16.30 17.41
N HIS A 594 15.10 15.31 17.23
CA HIS A 594 15.31 14.21 16.26
C HIS A 594 15.06 14.62 14.79
N GLY A 595 14.68 15.87 14.52
CA GLY A 595 14.41 16.40 13.18
C GLY A 595 13.04 16.03 12.59
N HIS A 596 12.18 15.35 13.35
CA HIS A 596 10.83 14.97 12.88
C HIS A 596 9.81 16.05 13.26
N PRO A 597 8.77 16.26 12.45
CA PRO A 597 7.71 17.21 12.77
C PRO A 597 6.87 16.70 13.95
N ILE A 598 6.67 17.55 14.95
CA ILE A 598 5.83 17.31 16.12
C ILE A 598 4.58 18.19 16.02
N THR A 599 3.42 17.55 15.95
CA THR A 599 2.11 18.23 15.93
C THR A 599 1.50 18.23 17.33
N PRO A 600 0.76 19.29 17.72
CA PRO A 600 0.02 19.30 18.99
C PRO A 600 -1.06 18.21 19.09
N GLN A 601 -1.58 17.73 17.96
CA GLN A 601 -2.67 16.76 17.91
C GLN A 601 -2.16 15.31 17.98
N HIS A 602 -1.03 15.01 17.33
CA HIS A 602 -0.61 13.62 17.07
C HIS A 602 0.85 13.34 17.46
N GLY A 603 1.59 14.32 18.00
CA GLY A 603 2.99 14.15 18.32
C GLY A 603 3.80 13.89 17.03
N VAL A 604 4.45 12.72 16.93
CA VAL A 604 5.22 12.30 15.73
C VAL A 604 4.49 11.25 14.88
N ARG A 605 3.22 10.96 15.17
CA ARG A 605 2.46 9.84 14.58
C ARG A 605 1.75 10.20 13.28
N GLN A 606 2.43 10.94 12.41
CA GLN A 606 1.86 11.44 11.17
C GLN A 606 2.91 11.61 10.09
N ARG A 607 2.45 11.63 8.83
CA ARG A 607 3.28 12.00 7.67
C ARG A 607 2.67 13.19 6.92
N PHE A 608 3.47 13.82 6.06
CA PHE A 608 3.07 15.00 5.31
C PHE A 608 3.38 14.92 3.82
N VAL A 609 2.50 15.50 3.00
CA VAL A 609 2.69 15.76 1.57
C VAL A 609 2.40 17.25 1.30
N ALA A 610 3.17 17.87 0.42
CA ALA A 610 2.97 19.26 -0.01
C ALA A 610 2.37 19.31 -1.42
N ILE A 611 1.49 20.27 -1.67
CA ILE A 611 0.93 20.60 -2.98
C ILE A 611 1.34 22.02 -3.30
N VAL A 612 2.17 22.20 -4.32
CA VAL A 612 2.64 23.51 -4.79
C VAL A 612 1.69 24.01 -5.88
N THR A 613 1.19 25.23 -5.77
CA THR A 613 0.20 25.78 -6.71
C THR A 613 0.43 27.26 -7.03
N ASP A 614 -0.01 27.69 -8.22
CA ASP A 614 -0.11 29.10 -8.59
C ASP A 614 -1.42 29.76 -8.11
N CYS A 615 -2.30 29.01 -7.42
CA CYS A 615 -3.44 29.57 -6.70
C CYS A 615 -2.95 30.43 -5.52
N PRO A 616 -3.38 31.71 -5.40
CA PRO A 616 -3.02 32.54 -4.26
C PRO A 616 -3.84 32.15 -3.04
N LEU A 617 -3.19 31.51 -2.06
CA LEU A 617 -3.80 31.14 -0.78
C LEU A 617 -3.14 31.92 0.36
N PRO A 618 -3.91 32.34 1.39
CA PRO A 618 -3.34 32.96 2.58
C PRO A 618 -2.46 31.96 3.35
N GLY A 619 -1.40 32.45 4.00
CA GLY A 619 -0.58 31.62 4.88
C GLY A 619 -1.19 31.50 6.27
N ASP A 620 -1.10 30.32 6.87
CA ASP A 620 -1.57 30.09 8.24
C ASP A 620 -0.56 30.63 9.28
N PRO A 621 -0.99 31.00 10.49
CA PRO A 621 -0.07 31.45 11.54
C PRO A 621 0.91 30.36 11.97
N LEU A 622 2.16 30.74 12.25
CA LEU A 622 3.17 29.81 12.78
C LEU A 622 2.85 29.40 14.24
N LEU A 623 3.20 28.17 14.63
CA LEU A 623 3.12 27.73 16.02
C LEU A 623 4.14 28.48 16.89
N ARG A 624 3.71 29.05 18.01
CA ARG A 624 4.57 29.90 18.86
C ARG A 624 5.35 29.14 19.94
N THR A 625 5.01 27.90 20.23
CA THR A 625 5.59 27.13 21.35
C THR A 625 6.06 25.74 20.93
N GLN A 626 7.12 25.26 21.58
CA GLN A 626 7.70 23.93 21.37
C GLN A 626 7.77 23.09 22.67
N PRO A 627 6.63 22.86 23.34
CA PRO A 627 6.63 22.43 24.74
C PRO A 627 7.24 21.04 24.96
N ALA A 628 7.10 20.11 24.00
CA ALA A 628 7.45 18.71 24.27
C ALA A 628 8.96 18.46 24.38
N CYS A 629 9.81 19.11 23.57
CA CYS A 629 11.26 18.86 23.65
C CYS A 629 11.87 19.52 24.88
N ALA A 630 11.39 20.71 25.28
CA ALA A 630 11.89 21.41 26.46
C ALA A 630 11.61 20.67 27.79
N ARG A 631 10.57 19.82 27.82
CA ARG A 631 10.14 19.05 28.99
C ARG A 631 10.57 17.57 28.95
N CYS A 632 11.40 17.20 27.99
CA CYS A 632 11.71 15.80 27.68
C CYS A 632 13.17 15.48 28.01
N GLU A 633 13.43 14.28 28.54
CA GLU A 633 14.80 13.78 28.80
C GLU A 633 15.52 13.30 27.52
N HIS A 634 14.97 13.59 26.35
CA HIS A 634 15.49 13.22 25.04
C HIS A 634 15.81 11.71 24.88
N PRO A 635 14.87 10.78 25.16
CA PRO A 635 15.11 9.35 25.01
C PRO A 635 15.51 8.96 23.58
N CYS A 636 15.08 9.74 22.58
CA CYS A 636 15.50 9.59 21.19
C CYS A 636 17.02 9.65 20.99
N VAL A 637 17.74 10.46 21.77
CA VAL A 637 19.20 10.57 21.73
C VAL A 637 19.84 9.29 22.25
N SER A 638 19.44 8.85 23.45
CA SER A 638 19.97 7.64 24.09
C SER A 638 19.63 6.34 23.33
N ALA A 639 18.50 6.32 22.63
CA ALA A 639 18.05 5.15 21.88
C ALA A 639 18.65 5.06 20.47
N CYS A 640 19.25 6.14 19.96
CA CYS A 640 19.81 6.18 18.60
C CYS A 640 21.01 5.23 18.48
N PRO A 641 20.92 4.13 17.69
CA PRO A 641 21.95 3.11 17.67
C PRO A 641 23.24 3.58 16.99
N THR A 642 23.16 4.61 16.15
CA THR A 642 24.30 5.19 15.43
C THR A 642 24.79 6.52 16.01
N CYS A 643 24.25 6.94 17.17
CA CYS A 643 24.58 8.23 17.81
C CYS A 643 24.41 9.44 16.86
N ALA A 644 23.46 9.36 15.93
CA ALA A 644 23.21 10.43 14.95
C ALA A 644 22.54 11.68 15.55
N LEU A 645 22.08 11.59 16.79
CA LEU A 645 21.41 12.66 17.53
C LEU A 645 22.29 13.07 18.71
N ASN A 646 22.44 14.37 18.94
CA ASN A 646 23.31 14.92 19.99
C ASN A 646 22.58 15.81 21.01
N GLY A 647 21.26 15.93 20.93
CA GLY A 647 20.48 16.76 21.86
C GLY A 647 20.43 18.26 21.51
N HIS A 648 21.14 18.71 20.49
CA HIS A 648 21.25 20.11 20.12
C HIS A 648 20.48 20.45 18.83
N GLY A 649 20.13 21.72 18.68
CA GLY A 649 19.50 22.27 17.49
C GLY A 649 20.08 23.62 17.09
N ARG A 650 19.64 24.13 15.94
CA ARG A 650 19.92 25.48 15.48
C ARG A 650 18.64 26.30 15.50
N THR A 651 18.66 27.41 16.24
CA THR A 651 17.55 28.36 16.27
C THR A 651 17.46 29.13 14.96
N VAL A 652 16.25 29.25 14.43
CA VAL A 652 15.92 30.01 13.23
C VAL A 652 14.73 30.91 13.54
N THR A 653 14.86 32.21 13.28
CA THR A 653 13.79 33.18 13.47
C THR A 653 13.04 33.39 12.15
N LEU A 654 11.72 33.24 12.19
CA LEU A 654 10.82 33.49 11.06
C LEU A 654 9.58 34.25 11.56
N GLU A 655 9.24 35.36 10.92
CA GLU A 655 8.09 36.20 11.31
C GLU A 655 8.09 36.60 12.81
N GLY A 656 9.28 36.76 13.40
CA GLY A 656 9.44 37.08 14.82
C GLY A 656 9.18 35.92 15.79
N VAL A 657 9.12 34.68 15.29
CA VAL A 657 9.02 33.46 16.09
C VAL A 657 10.31 32.65 15.93
N ASP A 658 10.89 32.24 17.07
CA ASP A 658 12.10 31.43 17.10
C ASP A 658 11.76 29.94 17.10
N PHE A 659 12.43 29.18 16.23
CA PHE A 659 12.28 27.73 16.15
C PHE A 659 13.62 27.03 16.24
N ASP A 660 13.73 26.03 17.10
CA ASP A 660 14.87 25.13 17.11
C ASP A 660 14.71 24.02 16.07
N LEU A 661 15.68 23.92 15.15
CA LEU A 661 15.77 22.83 14.18
C LEU A 661 16.79 21.81 14.67
N GLY A 662 16.39 20.55 14.86
CA GLY A 662 17.29 19.48 15.34
C GLY A 662 18.53 19.26 14.46
N ALA A 663 19.71 19.17 15.07
CA ALA A 663 20.98 18.93 14.39
C ALA A 663 21.24 17.43 14.23
N VAL A 664 20.66 16.83 13.18
CA VAL A 664 20.79 15.40 12.90
C VAL A 664 22.01 15.12 12.01
N ASP A 665 22.88 14.20 12.43
CA ASP A 665 23.95 13.66 11.60
C ASP A 665 23.37 12.77 10.50
N GLY A 666 23.23 13.34 9.30
CA GLY A 666 22.63 12.66 8.15
C GLY A 666 23.38 11.39 7.72
N PHE A 667 24.71 11.34 7.90
CA PHE A 667 25.52 10.17 7.51
C PHE A 667 25.25 9.01 8.47
N ALA A 668 25.39 9.25 9.78
CA ALA A 668 25.16 8.22 10.80
C ALA A 668 23.70 7.76 10.83
N CYS A 669 22.74 8.65 10.56
CA CYS A 669 21.33 8.29 10.46
C CYS A 669 21.08 7.39 9.24
N ASP A 670 21.63 7.72 8.07
CA ASP A 670 21.47 6.92 6.84
C ASP A 670 22.15 5.55 6.95
N TRP A 671 23.28 5.45 7.67
CA TRP A 671 23.91 4.18 8.01
C TRP A 671 22.91 3.16 8.56
N ALA A 672 22.07 3.61 9.49
CA ALA A 672 21.05 2.79 10.12
C ALA A 672 19.83 2.59 9.20
N LYS A 673 19.20 3.68 8.75
CA LYS A 673 17.85 3.61 8.15
C LYS A 673 17.80 3.47 6.63
N ARG A 674 18.82 3.96 5.92
CA ARG A 674 18.89 3.91 4.45
C ARG A 674 19.66 2.66 4.00
N TYR A 675 20.76 2.36 4.69
CA TYR A 675 21.67 1.27 4.34
C TYR A 675 21.45 -0.01 5.14
N CYS A 676 20.61 0.01 6.18
CA CYS A 676 20.29 -1.17 6.99
C CYS A 676 21.53 -1.82 7.64
N LEU A 677 22.54 -1.02 7.99
CA LEU A 677 23.78 -1.51 8.59
C LEU A 677 23.72 -1.60 10.13
N SER A 678 22.59 -1.26 10.74
CA SER A 678 22.36 -1.45 12.18
C SER A 678 21.17 -2.37 12.43
N GLY A 679 21.42 -3.52 13.05
CA GLY A 679 20.41 -4.56 13.25
C GLY A 679 19.30 -4.10 14.18
N ARG A 680 19.64 -3.28 15.19
CA ARG A 680 18.72 -2.72 16.19
C ARG A 680 17.64 -1.81 15.59
N GLU A 681 17.82 -1.29 14.38
CA GLU A 681 16.82 -0.47 13.69
C GLU A 681 15.75 -1.29 12.95
N GLY A 682 16.03 -2.55 12.62
CA GLY A 682 15.24 -3.21 11.58
C GLY A 682 15.67 -4.63 11.24
N PRO A 683 16.85 -4.78 10.60
CA PRO A 683 17.31 -6.04 10.02
C PRO A 683 17.24 -7.24 10.96
N ALA A 684 17.64 -7.04 12.24
CA ALA A 684 17.63 -8.10 13.23
C ALA A 684 16.21 -8.60 13.59
N TYR A 685 15.15 -7.86 13.26
CA TYR A 685 13.75 -8.26 13.44
C TYR A 685 13.14 -8.86 12.16
N MET A 686 13.87 -8.77 11.04
CA MET A 686 13.52 -9.34 9.74
C MET A 686 14.34 -10.59 9.40
N GLY A 687 15.09 -11.14 10.36
CA GLY A 687 15.90 -12.35 10.16
C GLY A 687 17.28 -12.11 9.54
N LEU A 688 17.73 -10.85 9.45
CA LEU A 688 19.06 -10.49 8.94
C LEU A 688 19.96 -9.98 10.07
N ASP A 689 21.01 -10.72 10.40
CA ASP A 689 21.96 -10.37 11.45
C ASP A 689 23.08 -9.47 10.90
N VAL A 690 22.93 -8.15 11.06
CA VAL A 690 23.85 -7.12 10.57
C VAL A 690 23.99 -6.06 11.66
N ASP A 691 25.21 -5.78 12.11
CA ASP A 691 25.49 -4.65 13.01
C ASP A 691 26.91 -4.12 12.76
N VAL A 692 27.04 -3.31 11.71
CA VAL A 692 28.31 -2.69 11.31
C VAL A 692 28.41 -1.31 11.97
N PRO A 693 29.50 -0.98 12.70
CA PRO A 693 29.64 0.32 13.34
C PRO A 693 29.82 1.44 12.30
N VAL A 694 29.39 2.65 12.64
CA VAL A 694 29.61 3.84 11.79
C VAL A 694 31.13 4.12 11.71
N PRO A 695 31.72 4.17 10.51
CA PRO A 695 33.16 4.38 10.35
C PRO A 695 33.53 5.85 10.61
N GLU A 696 34.73 6.07 11.14
CA GLU A 696 35.26 7.43 11.37
C GLU A 696 35.45 8.22 10.06
N SER A 697 35.77 7.53 8.96
CA SER A 697 36.04 8.13 7.65
C SER A 697 34.83 8.83 7.02
N ARG A 698 33.61 8.36 7.33
CA ARG A 698 32.34 8.94 6.89
C ARG A 698 32.24 9.19 5.38
N THR A 699 32.80 8.28 4.57
CA THR A 699 32.80 8.39 3.10
C THR A 699 31.76 7.49 2.44
N ALA A 700 31.35 7.82 1.21
CA ALA A 700 30.52 6.94 0.41
C ALA A 700 31.21 5.61 0.06
N GLN A 701 32.55 5.62 -0.03
CA GLN A 701 33.34 4.41 -0.23
C GLN A 701 33.21 3.45 0.96
N ALA A 702 33.28 3.96 2.20
CA ALA A 702 33.09 3.13 3.39
C ALA A 702 31.67 2.54 3.47
N VAL A 703 30.66 3.28 3.00
CA VAL A 703 29.30 2.74 2.86
C VAL A 703 29.28 1.62 1.81
N ALA A 704 29.89 1.83 0.64
CA ALA A 704 29.93 0.85 -0.45
C ALA A 704 30.62 -0.46 -0.03
N GLU A 705 31.72 -0.37 0.72
CA GLU A 705 32.40 -1.54 1.30
C GLU A 705 31.49 -2.27 2.30
N ALA A 706 30.93 -1.55 3.28
CA ALA A 706 30.09 -2.15 4.30
C ALA A 706 28.84 -2.85 3.75
N VAL A 707 28.19 -2.30 2.72
CA VAL A 707 27.03 -2.96 2.10
C VAL A 707 27.41 -4.16 1.23
N CYS A 708 28.64 -4.23 0.71
CA CYS A 708 29.12 -5.38 -0.04
C CYS A 708 29.49 -6.56 0.86
N ASP A 709 29.91 -6.29 2.11
CA ASP A 709 30.32 -7.31 3.08
C ASP A 709 29.13 -8.03 3.76
N VAL A 710 27.90 -7.57 3.52
CA VAL A 710 26.68 -8.17 4.07
C VAL A 710 26.13 -9.24 3.12
N ASP A 711 25.85 -10.42 3.66
CA ASP A 711 25.07 -11.45 2.95
C ASP A 711 23.58 -11.14 3.04
N TRP A 712 23.07 -10.44 2.03
CA TRP A 712 21.68 -9.96 2.03
C TRP A 712 20.63 -11.02 1.69
N GLY A 713 21.02 -12.06 0.94
CA GLY A 713 20.12 -13.10 0.42
C GLY A 713 18.82 -12.59 -0.24
N ALA A 714 17.76 -13.39 -0.13
CA ALA A 714 16.40 -13.03 -0.51
C ALA A 714 15.82 -11.92 0.36
N GLN A 715 16.30 -11.81 1.61
CA GLN A 715 15.78 -10.86 2.59
C GLN A 715 16.03 -9.39 2.19
N LYS A 716 17.05 -9.09 1.36
CA LYS A 716 17.38 -7.72 0.89
C LYS A 716 16.16 -6.88 0.50
N ARG A 717 15.22 -7.50 -0.23
CA ARG A 717 14.03 -6.84 -0.78
C ARG A 717 12.98 -6.50 0.28
N HIS A 718 12.89 -7.28 1.36
CA HIS A 718 11.85 -7.17 2.39
C HIS A 718 12.40 -6.69 3.75
N LEU A 719 13.48 -5.90 3.74
CA LEU A 719 13.95 -5.24 4.94
C LEU A 719 13.08 -4.04 5.31
N ASN A 720 12.86 -3.85 6.60
CA ASN A 720 12.07 -2.76 7.16
C ASN A 720 12.83 -2.11 8.31
N VAL A 721 12.72 -0.80 8.45
CA VAL A 721 13.34 -0.01 9.51
C VAL A 721 12.28 0.72 10.33
N ALA A 722 12.44 0.70 11.66
CA ALA A 722 11.51 1.30 12.60
C ALA A 722 11.77 2.80 12.87
N GLU A 723 13.00 3.31 12.68
CA GLU A 723 13.41 4.65 13.12
C GLU A 723 13.20 4.82 14.64
N GLU A 724 14.07 4.20 15.44
CA GLU A 724 13.89 4.05 16.90
C GLU A 724 13.61 5.38 17.63
N CYS A 725 14.19 6.48 17.16
CA CYS A 725 13.98 7.82 17.70
C CYS A 725 12.50 8.27 17.68
N LEU A 726 11.69 7.80 16.73
CA LEU A 726 10.25 8.04 16.68
C LEU A 726 9.51 7.21 17.72
N ARG A 727 9.85 5.92 17.81
CA ARG A 727 9.18 4.95 18.68
C ARG A 727 9.27 5.35 20.14
N VAL A 728 10.43 5.84 20.57
CA VAL A 728 10.67 6.27 21.96
C VAL A 728 10.22 7.71 22.22
N CYS A 729 9.74 8.46 21.23
CA CYS A 729 9.39 9.87 21.39
C CYS A 729 8.10 10.03 22.24
N PRO A 730 8.17 10.70 23.41
CA PRO A 730 7.02 10.83 24.31
C PRO A 730 6.06 11.95 23.89
N ALA A 731 6.33 12.70 22.82
CA ALA A 731 5.59 13.91 22.47
C ALA A 731 4.07 13.70 22.38
N HIS A 732 3.62 12.56 21.86
CA HIS A 732 2.19 12.23 21.77
C HIS A 732 1.51 12.08 23.15
N ARG A 733 2.25 11.69 24.20
CA ARG A 733 1.73 11.55 25.58
C ARG A 733 1.71 12.90 26.28
N ILE A 734 2.81 13.64 26.17
CA ILE A 734 2.94 14.99 26.76
C ILE A 734 1.80 15.90 26.29
N HIS A 735 1.49 15.89 24.98
CA HIS A 735 0.38 16.67 24.43
C HIS A 735 -1.02 16.16 24.82
N ARG A 736 -1.17 14.88 25.20
CA ARG A 736 -2.43 14.34 25.74
C ARG A 736 -2.65 14.79 27.18
N GLU A 737 -1.60 14.78 27.99
CA GLU A 737 -1.63 15.22 29.40
C GLU A 737 -1.99 16.72 29.51
N GLU A 738 -1.43 17.57 28.63
CA GLU A 738 -1.80 19.00 28.59
C GLU A 738 -3.28 19.23 28.24
N LYS A 739 -3.92 18.33 27.48
CA LYS A 739 -5.36 18.42 27.17
C LYS A 739 -6.25 17.91 28.30
N SER A 740 -5.76 17.01 29.16
CA SER A 740 -6.50 16.57 30.34
C SER A 740 -6.46 17.58 31.49
N ASP A 741 -5.40 18.36 31.62
CA ASP A 741 -5.28 19.42 32.64
C ASP A 741 -6.11 20.68 32.31
N VAL A 742 -6.71 20.75 31.13
CA VAL A 742 -7.55 21.87 30.64
C VAL A 742 -9.04 21.48 30.53
N ARG A 743 -9.44 20.28 30.99
CA ARG A 743 -10.84 19.82 30.97
C ARG A 743 -11.47 19.75 32.35
#